data_AF-A0A1G1Y2T5-F1
#
_entry.id   AF-A0A1G1Y2T5-F1
#
_cell.length_a   1.000
_cell.length_b   1.000
_cell.length_c   1.000
_cell.angle_alpha   90.00
_cell.angle_beta   90.00
_cell.angle_gamma   90.00
#
_symmetry.space_group_name_H-M   'P 1'
#
loop_
_entity.id
_entity.type
_entity.pdbx_description
1 polymer ?
#
loop_
_entity_poly.entity_id
_entity_poly.type
_entity_poly.pdbx_seq_one_letter_code
_entity_poly.pdbx_strand_id
1 'polypeptide(L)'
;MPLSVAAVASGDLIKLACAAGAGVNDSCKAVYYLGADSKRYVFPDEKTFKTWYADFSGVQTVSSTEMSSYAIGGNVTYKPGVKLIKITTDPKVYAVSANGTLRWVTTEAIAIDLYGANWASMVQDVADSYFVNYTLGTDIAAAADYDKAAVTAAAESINVDKGLSSGGGVATGTGLTAALAADTPASAIVVQKAARVPFTTINLTASADGDAIIDSLVIERKGLAADSNFAGIILIDAATGNKINATPKTFNSSHQATVNDDITIAAGTTKKIIIAANMASTLQAGEAPALALASVVLKGTTALVGTLPITGNTMTMNATIAIATVQVGPGGTTFSDTAPPVGTTLDVGEIKIKNNSSVEKIELSEITLTQSGSVADGDIVNLKIKETGTTEDLATLAATAGKKATFKFTTPIVIDKGKDKSYTISATVENGSTRTIDFDAWYQDDILVKGQVYGFNILPDYYSNSGLTTAVTSEPRINGSSVWAVQTIGNGTLAIESADTIAANIAESTNQVMLGKYKFTVKGEAVEITSIGWRVTITQATGGLGATTTDITNLTVYDPNGKVVAGPADPNYNTSAGQSSGTVSFGTATTTDTITVPIGETVYTVKADLSSDFANNDTIWTNIYPQLITAKGSVTGNTLTTTNIQSTGSKQTATKTIKAAKLAVSISPTPAATTVIAGTQNYAFANLVFDASDSGDNIKVTQVKFTVWTTTGYPSNLANITIWDGAAQLATSNDTGSGGNMTSATGGAEATTTFTLSTPLVVTKGTTKTLTYKANIASGTAAGSILSVGYDSTSAPTAKDSAGNDATVVSSNSHGQNMTIQSSGTVTLSAATSPTDTLVAGGQAEEVLKFTVAASREDMTITQGYVDVLEVGALGGLKQISKVEIYDGTALVASGNATSTGSVDATVLVSEVSAGSWKLLAGQTKTYTVKATTRVPDYYTQVISGTTSDATSGEGVDFAVDSANLTISGVTSGEIAAGSRSGSASANNFYVFKAIPKFQLNDTLGTEKAGGTLPQGGKTAAELYKFKVTAVGGDVGLFSFVFLVNTTTATLTQSYKLYDGGTAVAATTTFVGSDTNSHYLSNNAIGGKGLIRLILTNDGTTPNGAMNDVVPLTVDSGTTKTLTLKADIVCQNIGTTCGASSGNGNVAVSLLGNSLQWTTGAGMQVAKADAQLYTWNTDSGANIIWTDYWRTYNNSSTTASATEQWWNGWRLRDTAGSLLQTTSTESTWIR
;
A
#
# COMPACT_ATOMS: atom_id res chain seq x y z
N MET A 1 41.08 -21.16 -42.73
CA MET A 1 39.62 -21.05 -42.75
C MET A 1 39.03 -22.26 -42.07
N PRO A 2 38.39 -22.14 -40.90
CA PRO A 2 37.39 -23.12 -40.48
C PRO A 2 36.02 -22.73 -41.06
N LEU A 3 35.20 -23.75 -41.33
CA LEU A 3 33.91 -23.64 -42.01
C LEU A 3 32.95 -22.66 -41.33
N SER A 4 32.14 -21.96 -42.13
CA SER A 4 31.01 -21.15 -41.66
C SER A 4 30.03 -22.03 -40.88
N VAL A 5 29.96 -21.83 -39.56
CA VAL A 5 28.82 -22.30 -38.77
C VAL A 5 27.61 -21.49 -39.23
N ALA A 6 26.52 -22.17 -39.60
CA ALA A 6 25.28 -21.50 -39.97
C ALA A 6 24.81 -20.59 -38.83
N ALA A 7 24.34 -19.39 -39.15
CA ALA A 7 23.78 -18.48 -38.15
C ALA A 7 22.59 -19.16 -37.46
N VAL A 8 22.61 -19.18 -36.13
CA VAL A 8 21.55 -19.76 -35.30
C VAL A 8 20.24 -18.99 -35.51
N ALA A 9 19.14 -19.70 -35.67
CA ALA A 9 17.81 -19.16 -35.92
C ALA A 9 16.85 -19.41 -34.74
N SER A 10 15.70 -18.73 -34.74
CA SER A 10 14.64 -19.01 -33.76
C SER A 10 14.25 -20.49 -33.80
N GLY A 11 14.10 -21.10 -32.63
CA GLY A 11 13.83 -22.52 -32.47
C GLY A 11 15.07 -23.35 -32.13
N ASP A 12 16.28 -22.82 -32.34
CA ASP A 12 17.51 -23.56 -32.09
C ASP A 12 17.80 -23.69 -30.59
N LEU A 13 18.44 -24.80 -30.24
CA LEU A 13 19.02 -25.04 -28.94
C LEU A 13 20.49 -24.67 -28.96
N ILE A 14 20.94 -23.82 -28.04
CA ILE A 14 22.33 -23.32 -28.02
C ILE A 14 23.01 -23.52 -26.68
N LYS A 15 24.33 -23.69 -26.72
CA LYS A 15 25.22 -23.70 -25.55
C LYS A 15 26.60 -23.13 -25.89
N LEU A 16 27.41 -22.88 -24.88
CA LEU A 16 28.82 -22.49 -25.08
C LEU A 16 29.71 -23.71 -25.28
N ALA A 17 30.86 -23.50 -25.94
CA ALA A 17 31.91 -24.51 -26.02
C ALA A 17 32.54 -24.73 -24.64
N CYS A 18 32.60 -25.99 -24.18
CA CYS A 18 33.27 -26.35 -22.93
C CYS A 18 34.75 -26.60 -23.15
N ALA A 19 35.59 -26.08 -22.25
CA ALA A 19 36.99 -26.50 -22.15
C ALA A 19 37.08 -27.98 -21.75
N ALA A 20 38.16 -28.66 -22.15
CA ALA A 20 38.42 -30.04 -21.75
C ALA A 20 38.54 -30.12 -20.22
N GLY A 21 37.75 -30.99 -19.59
CA GLY A 21 37.72 -31.14 -18.12
C GLY A 21 36.75 -30.21 -17.38
N ALA A 22 35.92 -29.44 -18.07
CA ALA A 22 34.87 -28.62 -17.45
C ALA A 22 33.97 -29.46 -16.53
N GLY A 23 33.83 -29.02 -15.28
CA GLY A 23 33.04 -29.68 -14.24
C GLY A 23 31.54 -29.73 -14.57
N VAL A 24 30.79 -30.55 -13.82
CA VAL A 24 29.35 -30.75 -14.06
C VAL A 24 28.50 -29.48 -13.90
N ASN A 25 28.98 -28.50 -13.13
CA ASN A 25 28.32 -27.21 -12.87
C ASN A 25 28.90 -26.05 -13.69
N ASP A 26 29.74 -26.32 -14.69
CA ASP A 26 30.31 -25.29 -15.55
C ASP A 26 29.20 -24.64 -16.40
N SER A 27 29.21 -23.31 -16.53
CA SER A 27 28.19 -22.57 -17.28
C SER A 27 28.14 -22.95 -18.76
N CYS A 28 29.21 -23.53 -19.31
CA CYS A 28 29.23 -24.09 -20.66
C CYS A 28 28.29 -25.29 -20.85
N LYS A 29 27.87 -25.94 -19.75
CA LYS A 29 26.93 -27.06 -19.75
C LYS A 29 25.46 -26.62 -19.80
N ALA A 30 25.18 -25.34 -19.56
CA ALA A 30 23.82 -24.81 -19.65
C ALA A 30 23.34 -24.80 -21.10
N VAL A 31 22.10 -25.25 -21.30
CA VAL A 31 21.41 -25.26 -22.60
C VAL A 31 20.34 -24.19 -22.61
N TYR A 32 20.23 -23.47 -23.70
CA TYR A 32 19.24 -22.42 -23.92
C TYR A 32 18.42 -22.71 -25.18
N TYR A 33 17.19 -22.23 -25.21
CA TYR A 33 16.34 -22.18 -26.41
C TYR A 33 16.33 -20.76 -26.97
N LEU A 34 16.58 -20.57 -28.26
CA LEU A 34 16.49 -19.27 -28.91
C LEU A 34 15.05 -18.97 -29.34
N GLY A 35 14.39 -18.08 -28.60
CA GLY A 35 13.01 -17.65 -28.84
C GLY A 35 12.84 -16.81 -30.11
N ALA A 36 11.63 -16.75 -30.64
CA ALA A 36 11.32 -15.92 -31.82
C ALA A 36 11.51 -14.42 -31.57
N ASP A 37 11.45 -13.98 -30.31
CA ASP A 37 11.72 -12.61 -29.87
C ASP A 37 13.22 -12.26 -29.79
N SER A 38 14.09 -13.10 -30.35
CA SER A 38 15.56 -12.98 -30.33
C SER A 38 16.17 -13.02 -28.92
N LYS A 39 15.48 -13.65 -27.95
CA LYS A 39 16.00 -13.89 -26.60
C LYS A 39 16.29 -15.37 -26.36
N ARG A 40 17.24 -15.65 -25.47
CA ARG A 40 17.57 -17.01 -25.04
C ARG A 40 16.82 -17.39 -23.75
N TYR A 41 16.16 -18.53 -23.75
CA TYR A 41 15.38 -19.07 -22.64
C TYR A 41 16.13 -20.23 -21.98
N VAL A 42 16.24 -20.20 -20.65
CA VAL A 42 17.08 -21.14 -19.88
C VAL A 42 16.31 -22.40 -19.56
N PHE A 43 16.92 -23.58 -19.77
CA PHE A 43 16.41 -24.83 -19.16
C PHE A 43 16.90 -24.92 -17.71
N PRO A 44 16.02 -24.97 -16.70
CA PRO A 44 16.43 -25.02 -15.30
C PRO A 44 17.14 -26.32 -14.93
N ASP A 45 16.72 -27.44 -15.54
CA ASP A 45 17.28 -28.76 -15.32
C ASP A 45 17.10 -29.68 -16.54
N GLU A 46 17.80 -30.82 -16.53
CA GLU A 46 17.70 -31.84 -17.59
C GLU A 46 16.30 -32.45 -17.69
N LYS A 47 15.56 -32.53 -16.58
CA LYS A 47 14.21 -33.12 -16.57
C LYS A 47 13.23 -32.29 -17.38
N THR A 48 13.31 -30.97 -17.25
CA THR A 48 12.53 -29.99 -18.01
C THR A 48 12.88 -30.08 -19.50
N PHE A 49 14.18 -30.13 -19.83
CA PHE A 49 14.65 -30.31 -21.20
C PHE A 49 14.07 -31.58 -21.85
N LYS A 50 14.11 -32.71 -21.14
CA LYS A 50 13.60 -34.01 -21.60
C LYS A 50 12.09 -34.07 -21.83
N THR A 51 11.34 -33.05 -21.42
CA THR A 51 9.91 -32.95 -21.75
C THR A 51 9.66 -32.31 -23.11
N TRP A 52 10.62 -31.54 -23.62
CA TRP A 52 10.56 -30.87 -24.92
C TRP A 52 11.35 -31.59 -26.01
N TYR A 53 12.50 -32.16 -25.64
CA TYR A 53 13.45 -32.79 -26.57
C TYR A 53 13.89 -34.15 -26.04
N ALA A 54 14.11 -35.11 -26.94
CA ALA A 54 14.47 -36.47 -26.55
C ALA A 54 15.92 -36.59 -26.02
N ASP A 55 16.85 -35.85 -26.64
CA ASP A 55 18.27 -35.84 -26.31
C ASP A 55 18.92 -34.49 -26.67
N PHE A 56 20.22 -34.35 -26.38
CA PHE A 56 20.98 -33.13 -26.62
C PHE A 56 21.59 -33.03 -28.04
N SER A 57 21.21 -33.91 -28.98
CA SER A 57 21.81 -33.95 -30.32
C SER A 57 21.54 -32.68 -31.16
N GLY A 58 20.43 -31.99 -30.89
CA GLY A 58 20.06 -30.72 -31.53
C GLY A 58 20.72 -29.48 -30.92
N VAL A 59 21.55 -29.61 -29.88
CA VAL A 59 22.18 -28.47 -29.21
C VAL A 59 23.41 -28.01 -29.98
N GLN A 60 23.33 -26.81 -30.53
CA GLN A 60 24.40 -26.15 -31.26
C GLN A 60 25.36 -25.44 -30.30
N THR A 61 26.64 -25.42 -30.66
CA THR A 61 27.67 -24.72 -29.88
C THR A 61 27.92 -23.36 -30.51
N VAL A 62 27.67 -22.29 -29.77
CA VAL A 62 27.89 -20.90 -30.20
C VAL A 62 29.08 -20.28 -29.49
N SER A 63 29.64 -19.24 -30.09
CA SER A 63 30.69 -18.43 -29.45
C SER A 63 30.13 -17.64 -28.25
N SER A 64 30.99 -17.23 -27.33
CA SER A 64 30.59 -16.35 -26.22
C SER A 64 30.04 -15.01 -26.70
N THR A 65 30.57 -14.47 -27.81
CA THR A 65 30.12 -13.24 -28.46
C THR A 65 28.72 -13.38 -29.07
N GLU A 66 28.44 -14.50 -29.72
CA GLU A 66 27.12 -14.78 -30.29
C GLU A 66 26.10 -15.05 -29.18
N MET A 67 26.46 -15.86 -28.19
CA MET A 67 25.62 -16.10 -27.01
C MET A 67 25.21 -14.79 -26.36
N SER A 68 26.16 -13.88 -26.10
CA SER A 68 25.90 -12.60 -25.43
C SER A 68 25.03 -11.63 -26.25
N SER A 69 24.91 -11.82 -27.57
CA SER A 69 24.01 -11.01 -28.41
C SER A 69 22.53 -11.29 -28.15
N TYR A 70 22.18 -12.46 -27.61
CA TYR A 70 20.80 -12.82 -27.25
C TYR A 70 20.54 -12.55 -25.76
N ALA A 71 19.63 -11.63 -25.44
CA ALA A 71 19.25 -11.34 -24.06
C ALA A 71 18.52 -12.52 -23.40
N ILE A 72 18.55 -12.65 -22.07
CA ILE A 72 17.80 -13.70 -21.36
C ILE A 72 16.31 -13.36 -21.36
N GLY A 73 15.48 -14.28 -21.85
CA GLY A 73 14.02 -14.14 -21.96
C GLY A 73 13.22 -14.75 -20.80
N GLY A 74 13.86 -15.59 -19.97
CA GLY A 74 13.23 -16.29 -18.85
C GLY A 74 13.56 -17.79 -18.85
N ASN A 75 12.83 -18.56 -18.05
CA ASN A 75 13.01 -20.01 -17.95
C ASN A 75 11.98 -20.79 -18.77
N VAL A 76 12.41 -21.89 -19.37
CA VAL A 76 11.53 -22.89 -19.98
C VAL A 76 10.84 -23.70 -18.87
N THR A 77 9.54 -23.92 -19.01
CA THR A 77 8.70 -24.72 -18.11
C THR A 77 8.52 -26.13 -18.67
N TYR A 78 8.06 -27.09 -17.85
CA TYR A 78 7.72 -28.44 -18.31
C TYR A 78 6.71 -28.39 -19.47
N LYS A 79 6.89 -29.24 -20.50
CA LYS A 79 6.00 -29.28 -21.66
C LYS A 79 4.56 -29.64 -21.24
N PRO A 80 3.54 -28.87 -21.66
CA PRO A 80 2.14 -29.14 -21.33
C PRO A 80 1.70 -30.57 -21.67
N GLY A 81 1.02 -31.20 -20.71
CA GLY A 81 0.46 -32.56 -20.84
C GLY A 81 1.45 -33.72 -20.81
N VAL A 82 2.77 -33.49 -20.69
CA VAL A 82 3.78 -34.57 -20.74
C VAL A 82 4.07 -35.20 -19.37
N LYS A 83 4.26 -34.37 -18.34
CA LYS A 83 4.52 -34.80 -16.96
C LYS A 83 3.61 -34.06 -15.98
N LEU A 84 3.46 -34.65 -14.80
CA LEU A 84 2.87 -34.01 -13.64
C LEU A 84 4.00 -33.42 -12.79
N ILE A 85 3.74 -32.32 -12.09
CA ILE A 85 4.74 -31.74 -11.19
C ILE A 85 4.21 -31.56 -9.78
N LYS A 86 5.12 -31.53 -8.81
CA LYS A 86 4.86 -31.17 -7.41
C LYS A 86 6.09 -30.48 -6.82
N ILE A 87 5.92 -29.91 -5.64
CA ILE A 87 7.00 -29.47 -4.77
C ILE A 87 7.03 -30.35 -3.52
N THR A 88 8.13 -30.33 -2.77
CA THR A 88 8.26 -31.17 -1.56
C THR A 88 7.46 -30.61 -0.37
N THR A 89 7.12 -29.33 -0.43
CA THR A 89 6.42 -28.57 0.61
C THR A 89 4.89 -28.56 0.48
N ASP A 90 4.33 -29.04 -0.63
CA ASP A 90 2.89 -29.15 -0.90
C ASP A 90 2.56 -30.57 -1.42
N PRO A 91 1.64 -31.32 -0.78
CA PRO A 91 1.25 -32.65 -1.27
C PRO A 91 0.50 -32.64 -2.60
N LYS A 92 0.05 -31.48 -3.11
CA LYS A 92 -0.70 -31.38 -4.37
C LYS A 92 0.15 -31.74 -5.60
N VAL A 93 -0.49 -32.43 -6.55
CA VAL A 93 0.09 -32.80 -7.84
C VAL A 93 -0.62 -32.03 -8.96
N TYR A 94 0.16 -31.36 -9.80
CA TYR A 94 -0.36 -30.45 -10.82
C TYR A 94 -0.10 -30.98 -12.23
N ALA A 95 -1.10 -30.86 -13.09
CA ALA A 95 -0.93 -30.99 -14.53
C ALA A 95 -0.52 -29.65 -15.14
N VAL A 96 0.43 -29.68 -16.08
CA VAL A 96 0.93 -28.46 -16.74
C VAL A 96 0.11 -28.18 -18.00
N SER A 97 -0.45 -26.98 -18.08
CA SER A 97 -1.18 -26.42 -19.23
C SER A 97 -0.31 -25.38 -19.96
N ALA A 98 -0.84 -24.81 -21.05
CA ALA A 98 -0.15 -23.80 -21.85
C ALA A 98 0.43 -22.65 -21.01
N ASN A 99 1.60 -22.15 -21.43
CA ASN A 99 2.34 -21.07 -20.79
C ASN A 99 2.72 -21.33 -19.32
N GLY A 100 2.96 -22.61 -18.96
CA GLY A 100 3.36 -23.00 -17.61
C GLY A 100 2.26 -22.82 -16.55
N THR A 101 0.99 -22.95 -16.93
CA THR A 101 -0.12 -22.91 -15.97
C THR A 101 -0.35 -24.27 -15.30
N LEU A 102 -0.32 -24.32 -13.98
CA LEU A 102 -0.52 -25.50 -13.15
C LEU A 102 -1.97 -25.64 -12.76
N ARG A 103 -2.54 -26.82 -13.00
CA ARG A 103 -3.91 -27.16 -12.64
C ARG A 103 -3.89 -28.35 -11.69
N TRP A 104 -4.39 -28.18 -10.47
CA TRP A 104 -4.33 -29.23 -9.45
C TRP A 104 -5.23 -30.41 -9.85
N VAL A 105 -4.68 -31.62 -9.85
CA VAL A 105 -5.44 -32.85 -10.03
C VAL A 105 -6.00 -33.26 -8.68
N THR A 106 -7.30 -33.04 -8.48
CA THR A 106 -7.92 -33.08 -7.14
C THR A 106 -8.03 -34.47 -6.53
N THR A 107 -7.97 -35.54 -7.34
CA THR A 107 -8.04 -36.94 -6.86
C THR A 107 -7.15 -37.88 -7.68
N GLU A 108 -6.75 -39.00 -7.08
CA GLU A 108 -6.00 -40.06 -7.75
C GLU A 108 -6.77 -40.70 -8.91
N ALA A 109 -8.10 -40.85 -8.79
CA ALA A 109 -8.94 -41.39 -9.87
C ALA A 109 -8.85 -40.54 -11.14
N ILE A 110 -8.88 -39.21 -11.02
CA ILE A 110 -8.72 -38.30 -12.15
C ILE A 110 -7.31 -38.40 -12.76
N ALA A 111 -6.28 -38.59 -11.93
CA ALA A 111 -4.91 -38.78 -12.41
C ALA A 111 -4.76 -40.09 -13.20
N ILE A 112 -5.41 -41.17 -12.75
CA ILE A 112 -5.47 -42.45 -13.47
C ILE A 112 -6.22 -42.29 -14.80
N ASP A 113 -7.33 -41.56 -14.83
CA ASP A 113 -8.10 -41.31 -16.05
C ASP A 113 -7.30 -40.49 -17.09
N LEU A 114 -6.53 -39.49 -16.64
CA LEU A 114 -5.77 -38.61 -17.53
C LEU A 114 -4.39 -39.17 -17.95
N TYR A 115 -3.71 -39.90 -17.06
CA TYR A 115 -2.32 -40.34 -17.25
C TYR A 115 -2.10 -41.85 -17.14
N GLY A 116 -3.15 -42.63 -16.88
CA GLY A 116 -3.11 -44.08 -16.75
C GLY A 116 -2.66 -44.56 -15.36
N ALA A 117 -2.69 -45.87 -15.15
CA ALA A 117 -2.36 -46.50 -13.86
C ALA A 117 -0.96 -46.17 -13.33
N ASN A 118 -0.03 -45.76 -14.19
CA ASN A 118 1.34 -45.40 -13.84
C ASN A 118 1.55 -43.88 -13.62
N TRP A 119 0.48 -43.09 -13.44
CA TRP A 119 0.56 -41.62 -13.31
C TRP A 119 1.57 -41.16 -12.24
N ALA A 120 1.68 -41.89 -11.12
CA ALA A 120 2.61 -41.55 -10.04
C ALA A 120 4.08 -41.52 -10.49
N SER A 121 4.46 -42.37 -11.45
CA SER A 121 5.81 -42.38 -12.06
C SER A 121 6.05 -41.20 -13.01
N MET A 122 4.99 -40.48 -13.40
CA MET A 122 5.05 -39.29 -14.23
C MET A 122 5.17 -38.00 -13.42
N VAL A 123 5.05 -38.08 -12.09
CA VAL A 123 5.22 -36.94 -11.19
C VAL A 123 6.71 -36.60 -11.07
N GLN A 124 7.06 -35.33 -11.25
CA GLN A 124 8.41 -34.81 -11.07
C GLN A 124 8.43 -33.74 -9.99
N ASP A 125 9.37 -33.85 -9.06
CA ASP A 125 9.64 -32.77 -8.11
C ASP A 125 10.32 -31.61 -8.83
N VAL A 126 9.76 -30.42 -8.66
CA VAL A 126 10.34 -29.14 -9.04
C VAL A 126 10.84 -28.47 -7.77
N ALA A 127 12.05 -27.91 -7.79
CA ALA A 127 12.57 -27.17 -6.64
C ALA A 127 11.71 -25.91 -6.38
N ASP A 128 11.48 -25.58 -5.11
CA ASP A 128 10.64 -24.46 -4.68
C ASP A 128 11.03 -23.13 -5.38
N SER A 129 12.34 -22.90 -5.60
CA SER A 129 12.87 -21.72 -6.30
C SER A 129 12.51 -21.64 -7.79
N TYR A 130 12.15 -22.76 -8.42
CA TYR A 130 11.70 -22.81 -9.81
C TYR A 130 10.19 -22.94 -9.94
N PHE A 131 9.46 -23.20 -8.86
CA PHE A 131 8.00 -23.23 -8.85
C PHE A 131 7.38 -21.86 -9.17
N VAL A 132 8.08 -20.78 -8.85
CA VAL A 132 7.69 -19.39 -9.21
C VAL A 132 7.65 -19.11 -10.71
N ASN A 133 8.21 -20.00 -11.56
CA ASN A 133 8.12 -19.88 -13.02
C ASN A 133 6.75 -20.32 -13.57
N TYR A 134 5.86 -20.79 -12.71
CA TYR A 134 4.54 -21.31 -13.06
C TYR A 134 3.42 -20.42 -12.51
N THR A 135 2.26 -20.47 -13.14
CA THR A 135 1.03 -19.78 -12.69
C THR A 135 -0.02 -20.79 -12.26
N LEU A 136 -0.80 -20.53 -11.20
CA LEU A 136 -1.90 -21.42 -10.81
C LEU A 136 -3.14 -21.14 -11.67
N GLY A 137 -3.71 -22.18 -12.27
CA GLY A 137 -4.95 -22.15 -13.04
C GLY A 137 -6.10 -22.84 -12.32
N THR A 138 -7.22 -23.00 -13.02
CA THR A 138 -8.40 -23.70 -12.49
C THR A 138 -8.09 -25.16 -12.20
N ASP A 139 -8.57 -25.69 -11.08
CA ASP A 139 -8.37 -27.09 -10.72
C ASP A 139 -9.01 -28.05 -11.75
N ILE A 140 -8.61 -29.31 -11.71
CA ILE A 140 -9.17 -30.41 -12.49
C ILE A 140 -10.02 -31.24 -11.52
N ALA A 141 -11.33 -31.02 -11.56
CA ALA A 141 -12.32 -31.69 -10.73
C ALA A 141 -12.95 -32.91 -11.43
N ALA A 142 -12.84 -32.97 -12.76
CA ALA A 142 -13.20 -34.11 -13.59
C ALA A 142 -12.21 -34.28 -14.76
N ALA A 143 -12.08 -35.50 -15.31
CA ALA A 143 -11.18 -35.77 -16.44
C ALA A 143 -11.49 -34.92 -17.69
N ALA A 144 -12.75 -34.52 -17.89
CA ALA A 144 -13.15 -33.65 -19.00
C ALA A 144 -12.62 -32.20 -18.88
N ASP A 145 -12.19 -31.77 -17.70
CA ASP A 145 -11.70 -30.40 -17.47
C ASP A 145 -10.32 -30.16 -18.09
N TYR A 146 -9.62 -31.23 -18.45
CA TYR A 146 -8.26 -31.20 -18.97
C TYR A 146 -8.08 -32.21 -20.10
N ASP A 147 -8.08 -31.71 -21.33
CA ASP A 147 -7.72 -32.50 -22.50
C ASP A 147 -6.20 -32.52 -22.67
N LYS A 148 -5.58 -33.58 -22.13
CA LYS A 148 -4.13 -33.83 -22.24
C LYS A 148 -3.66 -33.84 -23.70
N ALA A 149 -4.42 -34.45 -24.61
CA ALA A 149 -4.02 -34.56 -26.00
C ALA A 149 -4.04 -33.19 -26.68
N ALA A 150 -5.09 -32.40 -26.43
CA ALA A 150 -5.21 -31.05 -26.97
C ALA A 150 -4.11 -30.11 -26.47
N VAL A 151 -3.81 -30.09 -25.16
CA VAL A 151 -2.77 -29.19 -24.63
C VAL A 151 -1.36 -29.62 -25.04
N THR A 152 -1.08 -30.91 -25.19
CA THR A 152 0.19 -31.38 -25.73
C THR A 152 0.33 -31.08 -27.22
N ALA A 153 -0.75 -31.22 -27.99
CA ALA A 153 -0.76 -30.88 -29.42
C ALA A 153 -0.60 -29.37 -29.64
N ALA A 154 -1.24 -28.53 -28.82
CA ALA A 154 -1.12 -27.08 -28.89
C ALA A 154 0.29 -26.57 -28.53
N ALA A 155 1.04 -27.32 -27.70
CA ALA A 155 2.41 -27.02 -27.35
C ALA A 155 3.42 -27.54 -28.39
N GLU A 156 3.27 -27.10 -29.65
CA GLU A 156 4.12 -27.55 -30.77
C GLU A 156 5.60 -27.19 -30.56
N SER A 157 5.86 -26.00 -30.03
CA SER A 157 7.20 -25.50 -29.70
C SER A 157 7.15 -24.58 -28.49
N ILE A 158 8.33 -24.27 -27.93
CA ILE A 158 8.45 -23.30 -26.83
C ILE A 158 8.00 -21.91 -27.28
N ASN A 159 8.20 -21.54 -28.55
CA ASN A 159 7.65 -20.31 -29.11
C ASN A 159 6.12 -20.27 -29.03
N VAL A 160 5.44 -21.36 -29.40
CA VAL A 160 3.97 -21.42 -29.36
C VAL A 160 3.45 -21.42 -27.91
N ASP A 161 4.05 -22.23 -27.03
CA ASP A 161 3.64 -22.34 -25.62
C ASP A 161 3.81 -21.02 -24.85
N LYS A 162 4.90 -20.29 -25.10
CA LYS A 162 5.20 -19.02 -24.43
C LYS A 162 4.73 -17.79 -25.20
N GLY A 163 4.06 -17.96 -26.35
CA GLY A 163 3.62 -16.85 -27.19
C GLY A 163 4.76 -15.96 -27.71
N LEU A 164 5.93 -16.56 -28.00
CA LEU A 164 7.09 -15.84 -28.49
C LEU A 164 6.93 -15.60 -30.00
N SER A 165 6.85 -14.34 -30.38
CA SER A 165 6.83 -13.90 -31.77
C SER A 165 7.99 -12.94 -32.03
N SER A 166 8.59 -13.01 -33.22
CA SER A 166 9.57 -12.03 -33.67
C SER A 166 8.95 -10.65 -33.68
N GLY A 167 9.41 -9.79 -32.76
CA GLY A 167 9.13 -8.37 -32.81
C GLY A 167 9.59 -7.84 -34.16
N GLY A 168 8.63 -7.52 -35.04
CA GLY A 168 8.88 -7.03 -36.40
C GLY A 168 8.04 -7.66 -37.51
N GLY A 169 7.05 -8.51 -37.21
CA GLY A 169 6.01 -8.90 -38.18
C GLY A 169 4.72 -8.16 -37.85
N VAL A 170 4.56 -6.95 -38.34
CA VAL A 170 3.34 -6.18 -38.12
C VAL A 170 2.18 -6.86 -38.83
N ALA A 171 1.12 -7.19 -38.09
CA ALA A 171 -0.14 -7.66 -38.69
C ALA A 171 -0.51 -6.65 -39.78
N THR A 172 -0.58 -7.08 -41.04
CA THR A 172 -0.95 -6.19 -42.14
C THR A 172 -2.45 -5.97 -42.04
N GLY A 173 -2.86 -4.74 -41.72
CA GLY A 173 -4.27 -4.37 -41.60
C GLY A 173 -5.01 -4.60 -42.90
N THR A 174 -6.33 -4.84 -42.86
CA THR A 174 -7.09 -5.20 -44.07
C THR A 174 -7.23 -4.04 -45.06
N GLY A 175 -7.04 -2.79 -44.63
CA GLY A 175 -7.05 -1.65 -45.54
C GLY A 175 -6.28 -0.41 -45.07
N LEU A 176 -5.79 0.37 -46.04
CA LEU A 176 -5.24 1.72 -45.88
C LEU A 176 -6.16 2.72 -46.59
N THR A 177 -6.70 3.71 -45.87
CA THR A 177 -7.46 4.80 -46.48
C THR A 177 -6.57 5.99 -46.83
N ALA A 178 -6.61 6.47 -48.08
CA ALA A 178 -5.92 7.70 -48.49
C ALA A 178 -6.93 8.81 -48.81
N ALA A 179 -6.75 9.98 -48.21
CA ALA A 179 -7.62 11.13 -48.41
C ALA A 179 -6.83 12.45 -48.47
N LEU A 180 -7.38 13.44 -49.18
CA LEU A 180 -6.88 14.83 -49.11
C LEU A 180 -7.10 15.36 -47.70
N ALA A 181 -6.06 15.93 -47.10
CA ALA A 181 -6.19 16.55 -45.79
C ALA A 181 -6.87 17.93 -45.91
N ALA A 182 -7.73 18.28 -44.96
CA ALA A 182 -8.44 19.55 -44.97
C ALA A 182 -7.50 20.78 -44.87
N ASP A 183 -6.30 20.58 -44.33
CA ASP A 183 -5.21 21.56 -44.24
C ASP A 183 -4.22 21.46 -45.41
N THR A 184 -4.66 20.95 -46.57
CA THR A 184 -3.86 21.08 -47.79
C THR A 184 -3.60 22.57 -48.11
N PRO A 185 -2.38 22.94 -48.54
CA PRO A 185 -2.05 24.35 -48.79
C PRO A 185 -3.00 25.04 -49.78
N ALA A 186 -3.42 26.27 -49.48
CA ALA A 186 -4.15 27.11 -50.42
C ALA A 186 -3.25 27.57 -51.57
N SER A 187 -3.83 27.89 -52.73
CA SER A 187 -3.09 28.46 -53.86
C SER A 187 -2.31 29.71 -53.44
N ALA A 188 -1.00 29.68 -53.68
CA ALA A 188 -0.08 30.75 -53.31
C ALA A 188 1.00 30.97 -54.40
N ILE A 189 1.82 32.00 -54.19
CA ILE A 189 2.99 32.28 -55.02
C ILE A 189 4.16 31.47 -54.51
N VAL A 190 4.92 30.86 -55.42
CA VAL A 190 6.13 30.10 -55.14
C VAL A 190 7.30 30.75 -55.87
N VAL A 191 8.44 30.88 -55.18
CA VAL A 191 9.61 31.66 -55.64
C VAL A 191 10.82 30.78 -55.92
N GLN A 192 11.79 31.33 -56.65
CA GLN A 192 13.05 30.64 -56.97
C GLN A 192 13.80 30.21 -55.71
N LYS A 193 14.43 29.04 -55.75
CA LYS A 193 15.25 28.46 -54.66
C LYS A 193 14.52 28.18 -53.34
N ALA A 194 13.21 28.39 -53.26
CA ALA A 194 12.44 28.02 -52.07
C ALA A 194 12.50 26.50 -51.87
N ALA A 195 12.80 26.08 -50.65
CA ALA A 195 12.88 24.69 -50.26
C ALA A 195 11.61 24.25 -49.55
N ARG A 196 11.33 22.93 -49.57
CA ARG A 196 10.24 22.30 -48.81
C ARG A 196 8.88 22.98 -48.99
N VAL A 197 8.61 23.51 -50.18
CA VAL A 197 7.37 24.22 -50.49
C VAL A 197 6.23 23.21 -50.51
N PRO A 198 5.22 23.33 -49.62
CA PRO A 198 4.15 22.34 -49.55
C PRO A 198 3.14 22.58 -50.68
N PHE A 199 2.78 21.52 -51.41
CA PHE A 199 1.76 21.58 -52.47
C PHE A 199 0.47 20.86 -52.05
N THR A 200 0.61 19.68 -51.44
CA THR A 200 -0.53 18.83 -51.12
C THR A 200 -0.31 18.14 -49.79
N THR A 201 -1.31 18.16 -48.91
CA THR A 201 -1.28 17.39 -47.66
C THR A 201 -2.27 16.24 -47.76
N ILE A 202 -1.82 15.03 -47.40
CA ILE A 202 -2.62 13.80 -47.45
C ILE A 202 -2.70 13.17 -46.06
N ASN A 203 -3.83 12.54 -45.77
CA ASN A 203 -4.02 11.67 -44.62
C ASN A 203 -4.02 10.21 -45.10
N LEU A 204 -3.18 9.39 -44.48
CA LEU A 204 -3.11 7.96 -44.71
C LEU A 204 -3.49 7.25 -43.41
N THR A 205 -4.61 6.53 -43.41
CA THR A 205 -5.19 5.91 -42.20
C THR A 205 -5.18 4.40 -42.32
N ALA A 206 -4.46 3.71 -41.43
CA ALA A 206 -4.48 2.26 -41.35
C ALA A 206 -5.74 1.78 -40.62
N SER A 207 -6.29 0.65 -41.05
CA SER A 207 -7.38 -0.02 -40.35
C SER A 207 -6.94 -0.47 -38.95
N ALA A 208 -7.88 -0.61 -38.01
CA ALA A 208 -7.55 -0.94 -36.62
C ALA A 208 -7.07 -2.40 -36.41
N ASP A 209 -7.16 -3.23 -37.43
CA ASP A 209 -6.85 -4.65 -37.42
C ASP A 209 -5.39 -4.98 -37.76
N GLY A 210 -4.57 -3.97 -38.08
CA GLY A 210 -3.14 -4.12 -38.30
C GLY A 210 -2.49 -2.88 -38.91
N ASP A 211 -1.17 -2.81 -38.85
CA ASP A 211 -0.40 -1.76 -39.48
C ASP A 211 -0.49 -1.85 -41.00
N ALA A 212 -0.41 -0.71 -41.67
CA ALA A 212 -0.26 -0.64 -43.12
C ALA A 212 1.18 -0.23 -43.45
N ILE A 213 1.87 -1.02 -44.27
CA ILE A 213 3.23 -0.72 -44.74
C ILE A 213 3.15 -0.33 -46.21
N ILE A 214 3.53 0.91 -46.50
CA ILE A 214 3.67 1.43 -47.86
C ILE A 214 5.08 1.11 -48.34
N ASP A 215 5.18 0.50 -49.52
CA ASP A 215 6.44 0.22 -50.22
C ASP A 215 6.88 1.42 -51.08
N SER A 216 5.92 2.02 -51.79
CA SER A 216 6.21 3.23 -52.58
C SER A 216 5.01 4.15 -52.79
N LEU A 217 5.31 5.43 -53.00
CA LEU A 217 4.37 6.49 -53.36
C LEU A 217 4.82 7.13 -54.68
N VAL A 218 3.89 7.28 -55.63
CA VAL A 218 4.15 8.00 -56.89
C VAL A 218 3.48 9.37 -56.83
N ILE A 219 4.27 10.41 -56.98
CA ILE A 219 3.81 11.80 -57.05
C ILE A 219 3.79 12.24 -58.51
N GLU A 220 2.67 12.77 -59.00
CA GLU A 220 2.53 13.28 -60.36
C GLU A 220 2.33 14.79 -60.36
N ARG A 221 3.03 15.50 -61.23
CA ARG A 221 2.79 16.92 -61.47
C ARG A 221 1.55 17.09 -62.36
N LYS A 222 0.61 17.91 -61.90
CA LYS A 222 -0.58 18.37 -62.64
C LYS A 222 -0.45 19.87 -62.96
N GLY A 223 -1.38 20.39 -63.77
CA GLY A 223 -1.40 21.80 -64.18
C GLY A 223 -0.44 22.14 -65.32
N LEU A 224 -0.54 23.37 -65.82
CA LEU A 224 0.30 23.88 -66.92
C LEU A 224 1.62 24.40 -66.34
N ALA A 225 2.66 23.55 -66.39
CA ALA A 225 3.99 23.90 -65.95
C ALA A 225 5.06 22.98 -66.55
N ALA A 226 6.31 23.43 -66.57
CA ALA A 226 7.46 22.61 -66.87
C ALA A 226 7.95 21.84 -65.62
N ASP A 227 8.38 20.58 -65.80
CA ASP A 227 9.02 19.79 -64.74
C ASP A 227 10.28 20.46 -64.22
N SER A 228 10.97 21.25 -65.06
CA SER A 228 12.19 21.99 -64.72
C SER A 228 12.00 23.08 -63.66
N ASN A 229 10.76 23.43 -63.30
CA ASN A 229 10.50 24.32 -62.17
C ASN A 229 10.84 23.65 -60.82
N PHE A 230 10.95 22.32 -60.78
CA PHE A 230 11.17 21.55 -59.56
C PHE A 230 12.61 21.03 -59.53
N ALA A 231 13.36 21.38 -58.48
CA ALA A 231 14.67 20.81 -58.20
C ALA A 231 14.57 19.41 -57.59
N GLY A 232 13.47 19.10 -56.91
CA GLY A 232 13.17 17.76 -56.42
C GLY A 232 11.93 17.69 -55.55
N ILE A 233 11.30 16.52 -55.53
CA ILE A 233 10.10 16.20 -54.75
C ILE A 233 10.51 15.53 -53.45
N ILE A 234 9.89 15.98 -52.36
CA ILE A 234 10.10 15.45 -51.02
C ILE A 234 8.77 15.21 -50.32
N LEU A 235 8.77 14.22 -49.43
CA LEU A 235 7.68 13.94 -48.52
C LEU A 235 8.10 14.32 -47.12
N ILE A 236 7.23 15.00 -46.40
CA ILE A 236 7.47 15.46 -45.03
C ILE A 236 6.40 14.85 -44.14
N ASP A 237 6.82 14.24 -43.04
CA ASP A 237 5.92 13.84 -41.97
C ASP A 237 5.45 15.11 -41.25
N ALA A 238 4.15 15.38 -41.29
CA ALA A 238 3.59 16.63 -40.80
C ALA A 238 3.68 16.77 -39.27
N ALA A 239 3.78 15.67 -38.54
CA ALA A 239 3.84 15.69 -37.08
C ALA A 239 5.25 16.01 -36.59
N THR A 240 6.26 15.40 -37.22
CA THR A 240 7.67 15.57 -36.82
C THR A 240 8.37 16.72 -37.53
N GLY A 241 7.84 17.13 -38.69
CA GLY A 241 8.51 18.06 -39.60
C GLY A 241 9.73 17.45 -40.29
N ASN A 242 9.95 16.14 -40.19
CA ASN A 242 11.09 15.45 -40.78
C ASN A 242 10.76 15.00 -42.22
N LYS A 243 11.76 14.97 -43.10
CA LYS A 243 11.61 14.35 -44.43
C LYS A 243 11.50 12.84 -44.30
N ILE A 244 10.72 12.22 -45.18
CA ILE A 244 10.55 10.77 -45.25
C ILE A 244 11.57 10.16 -46.22
N ASN A 245 11.68 10.72 -47.42
CA ASN A 245 12.67 10.27 -48.40
C ASN A 245 14.04 10.87 -48.12
N ALA A 246 15.08 10.02 -48.12
CA ALA A 246 16.45 10.45 -47.87
C ALA A 246 16.98 11.45 -48.93
N THR A 247 16.60 11.25 -50.19
CA THR A 247 17.00 12.07 -51.34
C THR A 247 15.79 12.60 -52.11
N PRO A 248 15.76 13.90 -52.50
CA PRO A 248 14.71 14.43 -53.37
C PRO A 248 14.58 13.67 -54.69
N LYS A 249 13.36 13.52 -55.20
CA LYS A 249 13.08 12.78 -56.45
C LYS A 249 12.79 13.71 -57.62
N THR A 250 13.27 13.38 -58.80
CA THR A 250 12.97 14.14 -60.03
C THR A 250 11.79 13.53 -60.79
N PHE A 251 11.17 14.31 -61.66
CA PHE A 251 10.12 13.81 -62.55
C PHE A 251 10.70 13.08 -63.76
N ASN A 252 10.04 11.98 -64.15
CA ASN A 252 10.28 11.31 -65.43
C ASN A 252 9.49 11.96 -66.58
N SER A 253 9.57 11.42 -67.79
CA SER A 253 8.85 11.92 -68.96
C SER A 253 7.32 11.84 -68.86
N SER A 254 6.78 11.09 -67.89
CA SER A 254 5.35 11.03 -67.57
C SER A 254 4.96 12.00 -66.45
N HIS A 255 5.85 12.93 -66.08
CA HIS A 255 5.67 13.89 -64.98
C HIS A 255 5.48 13.22 -63.61
N GLN A 256 6.07 12.04 -63.40
CA GLN A 256 5.95 11.25 -62.17
C GLN A 256 7.30 11.11 -61.44
N ALA A 257 7.27 11.21 -60.12
CA ALA A 257 8.39 11.02 -59.20
C ALA A 257 8.02 9.93 -58.19
N THR A 258 8.82 8.87 -58.11
CA THR A 258 8.54 7.72 -57.23
C THR A 258 9.44 7.76 -55.98
N VAL A 259 8.81 7.66 -54.81
CA VAL A 259 9.45 7.51 -53.50
C VAL A 259 9.30 6.05 -53.07
N ASN A 260 10.41 5.35 -52.86
CA ASN A 260 10.47 3.91 -52.56
C ASN A 260 10.92 3.63 -51.11
N ASP A 261 10.74 4.62 -50.23
CA ASP A 261 11.06 4.49 -48.81
C ASP A 261 9.86 3.84 -48.11
N ASP A 262 10.10 2.77 -47.34
CA ASP A 262 9.03 2.10 -46.59
C ASP A 262 8.40 3.05 -45.57
N ILE A 263 7.06 3.14 -45.56
CA ILE A 263 6.32 3.95 -44.58
C ILE A 263 5.34 3.07 -43.83
N THR A 264 5.64 2.80 -42.57
CA THR A 264 4.70 2.13 -41.66
C THR A 264 3.73 3.13 -41.05
N ILE A 265 2.45 2.75 -41.06
CA ILE A 265 1.35 3.45 -40.40
C ILE A 265 0.75 2.47 -39.39
N ALA A 266 0.82 2.82 -38.11
CA ALA A 266 0.36 1.96 -37.03
C ALA A 266 -1.14 1.69 -37.11
N ALA A 267 -1.58 0.50 -36.69
CA ALA A 267 -2.96 0.06 -36.70
C ALA A 267 -3.91 1.10 -36.08
N GLY A 268 -4.98 1.45 -36.81
CA GLY A 268 -5.99 2.41 -36.37
C GLY A 268 -5.53 3.86 -36.29
N THR A 269 -4.30 4.16 -36.74
CA THR A 269 -3.74 5.52 -36.71
C THR A 269 -3.77 6.19 -38.08
N THR A 270 -3.72 7.52 -38.07
CA THR A 270 -3.58 8.34 -39.28
C THR A 270 -2.21 8.99 -39.30
N LYS A 271 -1.45 8.76 -40.38
CA LYS A 271 -0.21 9.48 -40.67
C LYS A 271 -0.48 10.57 -41.69
N LYS A 272 -0.14 11.81 -41.35
CA LYS A 272 -0.30 12.98 -42.22
C LYS A 272 1.02 13.26 -42.93
N ILE A 273 0.99 13.27 -44.27
CA ILE A 273 2.16 13.49 -45.12
C ILE A 273 1.95 14.74 -45.96
N ILE A 274 2.97 15.60 -46.00
CA ILE A 274 3.02 16.77 -46.88
C ILE A 274 3.86 16.39 -48.10
N ILE A 275 3.25 16.45 -49.27
CA ILE A 275 3.93 16.39 -50.57
C ILE A 275 4.45 17.80 -50.85
N ALA A 276 5.77 17.95 -50.80
CA ALA A 276 6.45 19.22 -50.95
C ALA A 276 7.50 19.14 -52.07
N ALA A 277 7.98 20.30 -52.48
CA ALA A 277 9.07 20.38 -53.45
C ALA A 277 10.11 21.43 -53.11
N ASN A 278 11.33 21.14 -53.53
CA ASN A 278 12.39 22.12 -53.64
C ASN A 278 12.29 22.75 -55.03
N MET A 279 12.30 24.08 -55.08
CA MET A 279 12.10 24.85 -56.30
C MET A 279 13.43 25.11 -57.01
N ALA A 280 13.41 25.08 -58.33
CA ALA A 280 14.59 25.31 -59.14
C ALA A 280 15.16 26.72 -58.96
N SER A 281 16.43 26.89 -59.34
CA SER A 281 17.12 28.18 -59.37
C SER A 281 16.56 29.12 -60.45
N THR A 282 15.79 28.61 -61.41
CA THR A 282 15.06 29.38 -62.41
C THR A 282 13.66 28.79 -62.58
N LEU A 283 12.64 29.62 -62.44
CA LEU A 283 11.23 29.25 -62.60
C LEU A 283 10.65 29.94 -63.82
N GLN A 284 9.71 29.29 -64.50
CA GLN A 284 8.93 29.89 -65.58
C GLN A 284 7.77 30.69 -64.98
N ALA A 285 7.83 32.02 -65.09
CA ALA A 285 6.86 32.90 -64.44
C ALA A 285 5.44 32.72 -65.00
N GLY A 286 4.45 32.63 -64.10
CA GLY A 286 3.03 32.49 -64.46
C GLY A 286 2.56 31.04 -64.68
N GLU A 287 3.46 30.05 -64.68
CA GLU A 287 3.07 28.64 -64.68
C GLU A 287 2.41 28.24 -63.34
N ALA A 288 1.48 27.29 -63.40
CA ALA A 288 0.61 26.95 -62.28
C ALA A 288 0.53 25.44 -62.01
N PRO A 289 1.60 24.78 -61.52
CA PRO A 289 1.56 23.36 -61.20
C PRO A 289 0.82 23.03 -59.91
N ALA A 290 0.32 21.79 -59.82
CA ALA A 290 -0.09 21.12 -58.59
C ALA A 290 0.64 19.78 -58.46
N LEU A 291 0.80 19.25 -57.25
CA LEU A 291 1.38 17.92 -57.02
C LEU A 291 0.29 16.96 -56.54
N ALA A 292 0.16 15.80 -57.16
CA ALA A 292 -0.85 14.82 -56.81
C ALA A 292 -0.23 13.51 -56.32
N LEU A 293 -0.84 12.86 -55.33
CA LEU A 293 -0.56 11.45 -55.06
C LEU A 293 -1.25 10.63 -56.15
N ALA A 294 -0.46 10.01 -57.03
CA ALA A 294 -0.95 9.28 -58.21
C ALA A 294 -1.13 7.80 -57.95
N SER A 295 -0.22 7.15 -57.22
CA SER A 295 -0.36 5.74 -56.81
C SER A 295 0.30 5.47 -55.46
N VAL A 296 -0.21 4.44 -54.78
CA VAL A 296 0.35 3.88 -53.54
C VAL A 296 0.58 2.39 -53.77
N VAL A 297 1.79 1.89 -53.48
CA VAL A 297 2.10 0.46 -53.48
C VAL A 297 2.26 0.02 -52.03
N LEU A 298 1.52 -1.00 -51.64
CA LEU A 298 1.50 -1.54 -50.27
C LEU A 298 2.25 -2.87 -50.21
N LYS A 299 2.87 -3.16 -49.07
CA LYS A 299 3.41 -4.50 -48.78
C LYS A 299 2.32 -5.41 -48.25
N GLY A 300 2.39 -6.69 -48.60
CA GLY A 300 1.46 -7.71 -48.13
C GLY A 300 0.09 -7.64 -48.79
N THR A 301 -0.97 -7.92 -48.03
CA THR A 301 -2.35 -8.08 -48.53
C THR A 301 -3.28 -6.90 -48.20
N THR A 302 -2.75 -5.80 -47.64
CA THR A 302 -3.52 -4.59 -47.32
C THR A 302 -4.12 -3.95 -48.58
N ALA A 303 -5.43 -3.71 -48.58
CA ALA A 303 -6.12 -3.04 -49.68
C ALA A 303 -6.04 -1.51 -49.56
N LEU A 304 -5.77 -0.79 -50.65
CA LEU A 304 -5.93 0.67 -50.68
C LEU A 304 -7.41 1.02 -50.82
N VAL A 305 -7.94 1.83 -49.90
CA VAL A 305 -9.30 2.37 -49.90
C VAL A 305 -9.25 3.87 -50.22
N GLY A 306 -9.82 4.27 -51.36
CA GLY A 306 -9.83 5.68 -51.77
C GLY A 306 -9.76 5.83 -53.28
N THR A 307 -9.94 7.06 -53.76
CA THR A 307 -9.84 7.37 -55.19
C THR A 307 -8.54 8.14 -55.43
N LEU A 308 -7.68 7.61 -56.29
CA LEU A 308 -6.48 8.29 -56.78
C LEU A 308 -6.73 8.81 -58.21
N PRO A 309 -6.10 9.93 -58.63
CA PRO A 309 -5.10 10.70 -57.89
C PRO A 309 -5.71 11.70 -56.88
N ILE A 310 -5.04 11.89 -55.74
CA ILE A 310 -5.37 12.95 -54.76
C ILE A 310 -4.56 14.19 -55.09
N THR A 311 -5.22 15.25 -55.57
CA THR A 311 -4.57 16.46 -56.10
C THR A 311 -4.83 17.65 -55.17
N GLY A 312 -3.77 18.39 -54.83
CA GLY A 312 -3.89 19.66 -54.11
C GLY A 312 -4.15 20.86 -55.03
N ASN A 313 -4.02 22.06 -54.47
CA ASN A 313 -4.26 23.30 -55.21
C ASN A 313 -3.07 23.64 -56.14
N THR A 314 -3.33 24.42 -57.19
CA THR A 314 -2.28 24.94 -58.07
C THR A 314 -1.53 26.09 -57.40
N MET A 315 -0.20 26.13 -57.55
CA MET A 315 0.67 27.20 -57.06
C MET A 315 1.21 28.02 -58.22
N THR A 316 1.26 29.35 -58.10
CA THR A 316 1.74 30.23 -59.18
C THR A 316 3.24 30.49 -59.07
N MET A 317 3.98 30.24 -60.15
CA MET A 317 5.43 30.43 -60.19
C MET A 317 5.82 31.91 -60.37
N ASN A 318 6.74 32.39 -59.53
CA ASN A 318 7.33 33.71 -59.61
C ASN A 318 8.86 33.64 -59.78
N ALA A 319 9.36 34.36 -60.78
CA ALA A 319 10.78 34.36 -61.14
C ALA A 319 11.54 35.62 -60.67
N THR A 320 10.89 36.57 -60.00
CA THR A 320 11.44 37.91 -59.72
C THR A 320 11.74 38.15 -58.24
N ILE A 321 11.05 37.46 -57.32
CA ILE A 321 11.27 37.58 -55.89
C ILE A 321 12.49 36.73 -55.51
N ALA A 322 13.53 37.38 -55.01
CA ALA A 322 14.69 36.73 -54.41
C ALA A 322 14.47 36.54 -52.90
N ILE A 323 14.87 35.38 -52.38
CA ILE A 323 14.91 35.05 -50.95
C ILE A 323 16.36 35.01 -50.44
N ALA A 324 16.56 34.87 -49.13
CA ALA A 324 17.91 34.73 -48.57
C ALA A 324 18.65 33.47 -49.07
N THR A 325 19.98 33.52 -49.02
CA THR A 325 20.89 32.41 -49.30
C THR A 325 21.72 32.11 -48.06
N VAL A 326 22.00 30.82 -47.82
CA VAL A 326 22.70 30.37 -46.61
C VAL A 326 23.94 29.58 -47.01
N GLN A 327 25.07 29.87 -46.36
CA GLN A 327 26.31 29.10 -46.49
C GLN A 327 26.59 28.36 -45.18
N VAL A 328 26.98 27.10 -45.27
CA VAL A 328 27.32 26.25 -44.12
C VAL A 328 28.74 25.71 -44.31
N GLY A 329 29.52 25.68 -43.24
CA GLY A 329 30.86 25.09 -43.26
C GLY A 329 31.38 24.83 -41.85
N PRO A 330 32.64 24.38 -41.73
CA PRO A 330 33.25 24.15 -40.42
C PRO A 330 33.50 25.48 -39.69
N GLY A 331 33.59 25.41 -38.37
CA GLY A 331 33.89 26.51 -37.47
C GLY A 331 35.34 27.00 -37.50
N GLY A 332 35.69 27.94 -36.63
CA GLY A 332 37.05 28.48 -36.54
C GLY A 332 38.02 27.64 -35.69
N THR A 333 37.50 26.77 -34.84
CA THR A 333 38.27 26.04 -33.82
C THR A 333 38.87 24.75 -34.40
N THR A 334 40.17 24.55 -34.18
CA THR A 334 40.86 23.31 -34.50
C THR A 334 40.78 22.35 -33.32
N PHE A 335 40.28 21.14 -33.55
CA PHE A 335 40.30 20.06 -32.56
C PHE A 335 41.45 19.08 -32.88
N SER A 336 41.98 18.40 -31.87
CA SER A 336 42.98 17.32 -32.02
C SER A 336 42.47 16.08 -31.28
N ASP A 337 42.78 14.88 -31.76
CA ASP A 337 42.44 13.65 -31.04
C ASP A 337 43.18 13.62 -29.69
N THR A 338 42.42 13.59 -28.59
CA THR A 338 42.95 13.57 -27.23
C THR A 338 42.95 12.17 -26.61
N ALA A 339 42.48 11.17 -27.34
CA ALA A 339 42.20 9.84 -26.81
C ALA A 339 41.41 9.87 -25.48
N PRO A 340 40.26 10.58 -25.40
CA PRO A 340 39.60 10.86 -24.13
C PRO A 340 39.24 9.57 -23.39
N PRO A 341 39.65 9.41 -22.12
CA PRO A 341 39.22 8.27 -21.31
C PRO A 341 37.70 8.25 -21.13
N VAL A 342 37.15 7.05 -20.95
CA VAL A 342 35.73 6.89 -20.63
C VAL A 342 35.36 7.65 -19.35
N GLY A 343 34.30 8.45 -19.42
CA GLY A 343 33.85 9.38 -18.39
C GLY A 343 34.21 10.86 -18.64
N THR A 344 34.98 11.15 -19.70
CA THR A 344 35.42 12.51 -20.04
C THR A 344 34.37 13.25 -20.87
N THR A 345 34.17 14.55 -20.60
CA THR A 345 33.38 15.44 -21.46
C THR A 345 34.31 16.31 -22.28
N LEU A 346 34.09 16.41 -23.59
CA LEU A 346 34.91 17.20 -24.51
C LEU A 346 34.09 17.83 -25.63
N ASP A 347 34.62 18.89 -26.22
CA ASP A 347 34.11 19.48 -27.47
C ASP A 347 34.60 18.60 -28.64
N VAL A 348 33.67 18.20 -29.51
CA VAL A 348 33.88 17.22 -30.59
C VAL A 348 33.75 17.82 -31.99
N GLY A 349 33.37 19.10 -32.10
CA GLY A 349 33.26 19.78 -33.39
C GLY A 349 32.66 21.19 -33.33
N GLU A 350 32.73 21.93 -34.44
CA GLU A 350 32.15 23.27 -34.58
C GLU A 350 31.59 23.50 -35.99
N ILE A 351 30.34 23.94 -36.11
CA ILE A 351 29.67 24.29 -37.37
C ILE A 351 29.41 25.80 -37.48
N LYS A 352 29.67 26.38 -38.65
CA LYS A 352 29.40 27.78 -38.97
C LYS A 352 28.27 27.90 -39.99
N ILE A 353 27.35 28.82 -39.72
CA ILE A 353 26.20 29.13 -40.58
C ILE A 353 26.19 30.63 -40.87
N LYS A 354 26.20 31.00 -42.16
CA LYS A 354 26.22 32.38 -42.64
C LYS A 354 24.99 32.71 -43.47
N ASN A 355 24.32 33.81 -43.16
CA ASN A 355 23.38 34.45 -44.07
C ASN A 355 24.17 35.20 -45.15
N ASN A 356 24.27 34.63 -46.34
CA ASN A 356 25.05 35.19 -47.44
C ASN A 356 24.23 36.14 -48.34
N SER A 357 23.16 36.72 -47.80
CA SER A 357 22.27 37.62 -48.53
C SER A 357 22.13 38.99 -47.84
N SER A 358 21.73 39.98 -48.64
CA SER A 358 21.26 41.29 -48.17
C SER A 358 19.71 41.40 -48.17
N VAL A 359 19.01 40.32 -48.49
CA VAL A 359 17.57 40.31 -48.79
C VAL A 359 16.72 40.29 -47.52
N GLU A 360 16.92 39.31 -46.66
CA GLU A 360 16.14 39.11 -45.42
C GLU A 360 17.00 38.47 -44.32
N LYS A 361 16.55 38.59 -43.07
CA LYS A 361 17.13 37.81 -41.96
C LYS A 361 16.70 36.34 -42.12
N ILE A 362 17.47 35.44 -41.55
CA ILE A 362 17.15 34.01 -41.52
C ILE A 362 16.91 33.53 -40.09
N GLU A 363 16.04 32.54 -39.93
CA GLU A 363 15.75 31.83 -38.68
C GLU A 363 16.18 30.36 -38.81
N LEU A 364 17.14 29.96 -37.97
CA LEU A 364 17.62 28.59 -37.84
C LEU A 364 16.81 27.85 -36.78
N SER A 365 16.15 26.76 -37.16
CA SER A 365 15.23 26.02 -36.27
C SER A 365 15.78 24.65 -35.86
N GLU A 366 16.63 24.04 -36.68
CA GLU A 366 17.18 22.71 -36.43
C GLU A 366 18.55 22.54 -37.06
N ILE A 367 19.44 21.83 -36.37
CA ILE A 367 20.68 21.28 -36.91
C ILE A 367 20.68 19.78 -36.64
N THR A 368 20.77 18.99 -37.70
CA THR A 368 21.00 17.54 -37.62
C THR A 368 22.44 17.22 -38.01
N LEU A 369 23.14 16.47 -37.18
CA LEU A 369 24.47 15.94 -37.46
C LEU A 369 24.43 14.41 -37.43
N THR A 370 25.10 13.78 -38.37
CA THR A 370 25.29 12.33 -38.47
C THR A 370 26.62 11.95 -37.87
N GLN A 371 26.62 10.96 -36.99
CA GLN A 371 27.78 10.38 -36.35
C GLN A 371 28.38 9.33 -37.31
N SER A 372 29.46 9.70 -37.99
CA SER A 372 30.07 8.89 -39.07
C SER A 372 31.12 7.88 -38.59
N GLY A 373 31.59 8.04 -37.35
CA GLY A 373 32.57 7.16 -36.73
C GLY A 373 31.99 5.83 -36.22
N SER A 374 32.77 5.09 -35.45
CA SER A 374 32.41 3.74 -35.01
C SER A 374 31.65 3.67 -33.68
N VAL A 375 31.41 4.79 -33.00
CA VAL A 375 30.65 4.82 -31.72
C VAL A 375 29.19 4.43 -31.88
N ALA A 376 28.67 3.57 -31.00
CA ALA A 376 27.25 3.28 -30.93
C ALA A 376 26.48 4.44 -30.27
N ASP A 377 25.16 4.44 -30.40
CA ASP A 377 24.31 5.55 -29.96
C ASP A 377 24.51 5.93 -28.48
N GLY A 378 24.78 4.94 -27.61
CA GLY A 378 25.00 5.12 -26.17
C GLY A 378 26.46 5.19 -25.71
N ASP A 379 27.43 5.13 -26.62
CA ASP A 379 28.86 5.31 -26.25
C ASP A 379 29.16 6.77 -25.91
N ILE A 380 28.38 7.70 -26.47
CA ILE A 380 28.42 9.13 -26.16
C ILE A 380 27.05 9.59 -25.68
N VAL A 381 27.07 10.37 -24.61
CA VAL A 381 25.87 10.88 -23.94
C VAL A 381 26.01 12.36 -23.64
N ASN A 382 24.92 12.99 -23.19
CA ASN A 382 24.88 14.41 -22.82
C ASN A 382 25.43 15.33 -23.92
N LEU A 383 24.98 15.11 -25.16
CA LEU A 383 25.41 15.96 -26.27
C LEU A 383 24.81 17.34 -26.11
N LYS A 384 25.60 18.37 -26.36
CA LYS A 384 25.19 19.77 -26.22
C LYS A 384 25.65 20.55 -27.43
N ILE A 385 24.86 21.55 -27.81
CA ILE A 385 25.26 22.56 -28.80
C ILE A 385 25.19 23.95 -28.16
N LYS A 386 26.27 24.72 -28.28
CA LYS A 386 26.42 26.07 -27.70
C LYS A 386 26.88 27.05 -28.77
N GLU A 387 26.51 28.33 -28.68
CA GLU A 387 27.13 29.37 -29.52
C GLU A 387 28.62 29.46 -29.14
N THR A 388 29.51 29.38 -30.11
CA THR A 388 30.95 29.29 -29.86
C THR A 388 31.46 30.50 -29.06
N GLY A 389 32.20 30.24 -27.99
CA GLY A 389 32.69 31.27 -27.06
C GLY A 389 31.73 31.62 -25.92
N THR A 390 30.57 30.97 -25.84
CA THR A 390 29.60 31.12 -24.74
C THR A 390 29.51 29.85 -23.89
N THR A 391 28.92 29.96 -22.69
CA THR A 391 28.71 28.83 -21.75
C THR A 391 27.29 28.29 -21.77
N GLU A 392 26.37 28.95 -22.48
CA GLU A 392 24.94 28.60 -22.51
C GLU A 392 24.67 27.49 -23.53
N ASP A 393 23.99 26.43 -23.09
CA ASP A 393 23.55 25.34 -23.94
C ASP A 393 22.30 25.78 -24.72
N LEU A 394 22.35 25.79 -26.05
CA LEU A 394 21.21 26.14 -26.92
C LEU A 394 20.24 24.98 -27.11
N ALA A 395 20.77 23.75 -27.08
CA ALA A 395 19.99 22.51 -27.06
C ALA A 395 20.84 21.36 -26.50
N THR A 396 20.18 20.35 -25.94
CA THR A 396 20.83 19.17 -25.37
C THR A 396 20.14 17.88 -25.84
N LEU A 397 20.90 16.80 -25.92
CA LEU A 397 20.43 15.46 -26.26
C LEU A 397 21.04 14.45 -25.28
N ALA A 398 20.25 13.47 -24.85
CA ALA A 398 20.74 12.43 -23.95
C ALA A 398 21.80 11.54 -24.64
N ALA A 399 21.59 11.23 -25.92
CA ALA A 399 22.42 10.36 -26.75
C ALA A 399 22.11 10.65 -28.24
N THR A 400 22.87 10.05 -29.15
CA THR A 400 22.46 10.01 -30.57
C THR A 400 21.35 8.96 -30.79
N ALA A 401 20.57 9.09 -31.86
CA ALA A 401 19.53 8.13 -32.23
C ALA A 401 19.69 7.73 -33.69
N GLY A 402 19.94 6.45 -33.96
CA GLY A 402 20.25 5.95 -35.29
C GLY A 402 21.46 6.67 -35.91
N LYS A 403 22.50 6.90 -35.11
CA LYS A 403 23.68 7.72 -35.46
C LYS A 403 23.39 9.20 -35.72
N LYS A 404 22.23 9.74 -35.37
CA LYS A 404 21.91 11.17 -35.59
C LYS A 404 21.80 11.95 -34.28
N ALA A 405 22.39 13.15 -34.27
CA ALA A 405 22.21 14.18 -33.26
C ALA A 405 21.36 15.31 -33.87
N THR A 406 20.07 15.33 -33.57
CA THR A 406 19.14 16.37 -34.06
C THR A 406 18.86 17.40 -32.99
N PHE A 407 19.52 18.54 -33.07
CA PHE A 407 19.33 19.67 -32.17
C PHE A 407 18.21 20.59 -32.69
N LYS A 408 17.06 20.58 -32.01
CA LYS A 408 15.94 21.48 -32.29
C LYS A 408 15.99 22.68 -31.35
N PHE A 409 15.83 23.88 -31.88
CA PHE A 409 15.84 25.11 -31.09
C PHE A 409 14.41 25.54 -30.76
N THR A 410 14.06 25.54 -29.47
CA THR A 410 12.73 25.97 -28.98
C THR A 410 12.40 27.40 -29.42
N THR A 411 13.41 28.27 -29.44
CA THR A 411 13.35 29.60 -30.04
C THR A 411 14.28 29.60 -31.24
N PRO A 412 13.77 29.75 -32.49
CA PRO A 412 14.62 29.80 -33.67
C PRO A 412 15.68 30.90 -33.55
N ILE A 413 16.91 30.58 -33.97
CA ILE A 413 18.04 31.50 -33.87
C ILE A 413 18.04 32.42 -35.08
N VAL A 414 17.98 33.73 -34.83
CA VAL A 414 18.00 34.74 -35.89
C VAL A 414 19.44 35.07 -36.28
N ILE A 415 19.74 35.01 -37.58
CA ILE A 415 21.01 35.47 -38.16
C ILE A 415 20.71 36.64 -39.11
N ASP A 416 21.27 37.80 -38.76
CA ASP A 416 21.12 39.03 -39.52
C ASP A 416 21.77 38.94 -40.91
N LYS A 417 21.33 39.82 -41.81
CA LYS A 417 21.82 39.92 -43.20
C LYS A 417 23.34 40.06 -43.24
N GLY A 418 24.01 39.21 -44.02
CA GLY A 418 25.46 39.23 -44.19
C GLY A 418 26.26 38.79 -42.95
N LYS A 419 25.61 38.29 -41.89
CA LYS A 419 26.27 37.82 -40.66
C LYS A 419 26.37 36.30 -40.61
N ASP A 420 27.28 35.81 -39.79
CA ASP A 420 27.48 34.39 -39.47
C ASP A 420 27.46 34.13 -37.96
N LYS A 421 27.15 32.89 -37.61
CA LYS A 421 27.26 32.35 -36.25
C LYS A 421 27.94 30.98 -36.30
N SER A 422 28.72 30.69 -35.26
CA SER A 422 29.38 29.39 -35.04
C SER A 422 28.79 28.67 -33.83
N TYR A 423 28.71 27.34 -33.89
CA TYR A 423 28.16 26.51 -32.85
C TYR A 423 29.08 25.33 -32.55
N THR A 424 29.46 25.18 -31.28
CA THR A 424 30.32 24.10 -30.80
C THR A 424 29.48 22.95 -30.26
N ILE A 425 29.86 21.72 -30.60
CA ILE A 425 29.21 20.48 -30.14
C ILE A 425 30.11 19.84 -29.09
N SER A 426 29.53 19.45 -27.96
CA SER A 426 30.22 18.69 -26.91
C SER A 426 29.48 17.41 -26.59
N ALA A 427 30.22 16.41 -26.09
CA ALA A 427 29.67 15.12 -25.69
C ALA A 427 30.46 14.54 -24.50
N THR A 428 29.80 13.73 -23.68
CA THR A 428 30.44 12.90 -22.65
C THR A 428 30.65 11.49 -23.18
N VAL A 429 31.88 10.98 -23.08
CA VAL A 429 32.19 9.58 -23.39
C VAL A 429 31.70 8.70 -22.25
N GLU A 430 30.75 7.79 -22.51
CA GLU A 430 30.25 6.84 -21.52
C GLU A 430 30.80 5.42 -21.74
N ASN A 431 31.06 5.03 -22.98
CA ASN A 431 31.58 3.70 -23.32
C ASN A 431 32.28 3.71 -24.69
N GLY A 432 32.71 2.55 -25.18
CA GLY A 432 33.17 2.38 -26.55
C GLY A 432 34.66 2.58 -26.74
N SER A 433 35.52 2.12 -25.81
CA SER A 433 36.98 2.13 -25.97
C SER A 433 37.39 1.72 -27.39
N THR A 434 38.33 2.45 -28.00
CA THR A 434 38.79 2.36 -29.41
C THR A 434 37.83 2.84 -30.50
N ARG A 435 36.57 3.14 -30.18
CA ARG A 435 35.60 3.64 -31.17
C ARG A 435 35.80 5.13 -31.41
N THR A 436 35.41 5.60 -32.59
CA THR A 436 35.65 6.98 -33.04
C THR A 436 34.39 7.83 -33.01
N ILE A 437 34.50 9.02 -32.42
CA ILE A 437 33.50 10.08 -32.49
C ILE A 437 33.87 10.98 -33.67
N ASP A 438 32.90 11.18 -34.56
CA ASP A 438 33.01 11.95 -35.79
C ASP A 438 31.61 12.41 -36.16
N PHE A 439 31.41 13.70 -36.40
CA PHE A 439 30.10 14.30 -36.67
C PHE A 439 30.14 15.12 -37.96
N ASP A 440 29.20 14.84 -38.86
CA ASP A 440 29.05 15.52 -40.15
C ASP A 440 27.60 15.96 -40.37
N ALA A 441 27.40 17.10 -41.04
CA ALA A 441 26.15 17.31 -41.77
C ALA A 441 26.21 16.45 -43.04
N TRP A 442 25.18 15.66 -43.32
CA TRP A 442 25.19 14.61 -44.35
C TRP A 442 24.29 14.91 -45.55
N TYR A 443 23.20 15.66 -45.33
CA TYR A 443 22.28 16.11 -46.36
C TYR A 443 22.12 17.64 -46.34
N GLN A 444 21.77 18.24 -47.49
CA GLN A 444 21.71 19.70 -47.61
C GLN A 444 20.63 20.30 -46.70
N ASP A 445 19.59 19.54 -46.41
CA ASP A 445 18.45 19.91 -45.58
C ASP A 445 18.61 19.51 -44.10
N ASP A 446 19.78 18.99 -43.68
CA ASP A 446 20.08 18.74 -42.26
C ASP A 446 20.12 20.05 -41.45
N ILE A 447 20.25 21.19 -42.12
CA ILE A 447 20.16 22.53 -41.53
C ILE A 447 18.82 23.14 -41.93
N LEU A 448 17.87 23.19 -40.99
CA LEU A 448 16.55 23.74 -41.24
C LEU A 448 16.53 25.24 -40.98
N VAL A 449 16.49 26.01 -42.06
CA VAL A 449 16.55 27.46 -42.04
C VAL A 449 15.52 28.09 -42.97
N LYS A 450 14.92 29.20 -42.54
CA LYS A 450 13.89 29.95 -43.29
C LYS A 450 14.15 31.45 -43.31
N GLY A 451 13.70 32.13 -44.36
CA GLY A 451 13.69 33.59 -44.43
C GLY A 451 12.54 34.19 -43.60
N GLN A 452 12.80 35.28 -42.87
CA GLN A 452 11.80 35.92 -42.01
C GLN A 452 10.73 36.73 -42.76
N VAL A 453 11.06 37.29 -43.92
CA VAL A 453 10.17 38.21 -44.64
C VAL A 453 9.21 37.43 -45.53
N TYR A 454 9.74 36.50 -46.32
CA TYR A 454 8.93 35.74 -47.27
C TYR A 454 8.48 34.37 -46.75
N GLY A 455 9.05 33.89 -45.63
CA GLY A 455 8.60 32.67 -44.96
C GLY A 455 8.97 31.35 -45.66
N PHE A 456 9.86 31.38 -46.66
CA PHE A 456 10.31 30.18 -47.36
C PHE A 456 11.51 29.52 -46.66
N ASN A 457 11.53 28.18 -46.63
CA ASN A 457 12.74 27.44 -46.26
C ASN A 457 13.80 27.59 -47.35
N ILE A 458 15.06 27.46 -46.98
CA ILE A 458 16.21 27.63 -47.87
C ILE A 458 17.08 26.38 -47.76
N LEU A 459 17.50 25.82 -48.91
CA LEU A 459 18.58 24.83 -48.94
C LEU A 459 19.93 25.57 -48.86
N PRO A 460 20.77 25.32 -47.85
CA PRO A 460 22.09 25.92 -47.77
C PRO A 460 23.09 25.34 -48.78
N ASP A 461 24.05 26.18 -49.16
CA ASP A 461 25.24 25.79 -49.89
C ASP A 461 26.36 25.42 -48.89
N TYR A 462 27.08 24.33 -49.13
CA TYR A 462 28.08 23.81 -48.20
C TYR A 462 29.51 24.12 -48.65
N TYR A 463 30.40 24.33 -47.67
CA TYR A 463 31.78 24.74 -47.85
C TYR A 463 32.71 23.89 -46.98
N SER A 464 33.90 23.57 -47.50
CA SER A 464 34.88 22.71 -46.81
C SER A 464 35.83 23.46 -45.86
N ASN A 465 35.75 24.79 -45.80
CA ASN A 465 36.63 25.62 -44.98
C ASN A 465 35.85 26.67 -44.18
N SER A 466 36.46 27.12 -43.08
CA SER A 466 35.85 28.05 -42.12
C SER A 466 35.70 29.49 -42.59
N GLY A 467 36.37 29.82 -43.71
CA GLY A 467 36.20 31.07 -44.45
C GLY A 467 35.04 31.05 -45.45
N LEU A 468 34.38 29.90 -45.64
CA LEU A 468 33.28 29.68 -46.58
C LEU A 468 33.62 30.10 -48.02
N THR A 469 34.84 29.79 -48.48
CA THR A 469 35.33 30.19 -49.83
C THR A 469 35.38 29.04 -50.84
N THR A 470 35.51 27.79 -50.39
CA THR A 470 35.57 26.60 -51.27
C THR A 470 34.28 25.80 -51.15
N ALA A 471 33.40 25.91 -52.14
CA ALA A 471 32.14 25.17 -52.18
C ALA A 471 32.36 23.66 -52.35
N VAL A 472 31.53 22.86 -51.69
CA VAL A 472 31.48 21.40 -51.84
C VAL A 472 30.59 21.07 -53.04
N THR A 473 31.10 20.29 -54.00
CA THR A 473 30.40 19.98 -55.27
C THR A 473 29.76 18.59 -55.30
N SER A 474 29.97 17.76 -54.28
CA SER A 474 29.28 16.49 -54.02
C SER A 474 28.27 16.62 -52.88
N GLU A 475 27.56 15.55 -52.51
CA GLU A 475 26.72 15.51 -51.30
C GLU A 475 27.44 16.20 -50.13
N PRO A 476 26.72 17.00 -49.30
CA PRO A 476 27.35 17.76 -48.25
C PRO A 476 27.95 16.78 -47.27
N ARG A 477 29.26 16.60 -47.42
CA ARG A 477 30.14 16.04 -46.41
C ARG A 477 31.09 17.18 -46.13
N ILE A 478 31.10 17.68 -44.91
CA ILE A 478 32.17 18.56 -44.44
C ILE A 478 33.38 17.65 -44.15
N ASN A 479 33.84 16.94 -45.18
CA ASN A 479 34.75 15.82 -45.08
C ASN A 479 36.17 16.29 -44.73
N GLY A 480 36.71 15.80 -43.61
CA GLY A 480 38.15 15.66 -43.39
C GLY A 480 38.98 16.94 -43.44
N SER A 481 38.36 18.11 -43.27
CA SER A 481 39.09 19.33 -42.96
C SER A 481 39.62 19.20 -41.52
N SER A 482 40.82 19.70 -41.24
CA SER A 482 41.51 19.67 -39.94
C SER A 482 40.76 20.41 -38.80
N VAL A 483 39.46 20.63 -38.95
CA VAL A 483 38.55 21.43 -38.13
C VAL A 483 37.47 20.56 -37.47
N TRP A 484 37.27 19.30 -37.89
CA TRP A 484 36.46 18.29 -37.20
C TRP A 484 37.35 17.09 -36.88
N ALA A 485 37.92 17.04 -35.68
CA ALA A 485 38.81 15.96 -35.31
C ALA A 485 38.03 14.70 -34.92
N VAL A 486 38.30 13.61 -35.61
CA VAL A 486 37.93 12.27 -35.17
C VAL A 486 38.54 12.04 -33.79
N GLN A 487 37.71 11.89 -32.75
CA GLN A 487 38.18 11.55 -31.40
C GLN A 487 38.13 10.04 -31.23
N THR A 488 39.27 9.41 -30.95
CA THR A 488 39.32 7.98 -30.64
C THR A 488 39.08 7.80 -29.16
N ILE A 489 38.05 7.08 -28.74
CA ILE A 489 37.81 6.86 -27.31
C ILE A 489 38.98 6.07 -26.71
N GLY A 490 39.59 6.63 -25.68
CA GLY A 490 40.73 6.07 -24.97
C GLY A 490 40.36 4.87 -24.09
N ASN A 491 41.24 4.54 -23.14
CA ASN A 491 41.04 3.39 -22.27
C ASN A 491 39.85 3.58 -21.32
N GLY A 492 39.38 2.45 -20.79
CA GLY A 492 38.51 2.43 -19.61
C GLY A 492 39.15 3.10 -18.38
N THR A 493 38.33 3.39 -17.37
CA THR A 493 38.78 3.98 -16.10
C THR A 493 38.63 3.00 -14.94
N LEU A 494 39.47 3.15 -13.93
CA LEU A 494 39.44 2.37 -12.70
C LEU A 494 39.43 3.31 -11.49
N ALA A 495 38.42 3.16 -10.64
CA ALA A 495 38.39 3.77 -9.32
C ALA A 495 38.45 2.68 -8.24
N ILE A 496 39.17 2.94 -7.16
CA ILE A 496 39.25 2.04 -6.01
C ILE A 496 38.98 2.80 -4.72
N GLU A 497 38.19 2.21 -3.84
CA GLU A 497 37.92 2.70 -2.49
C GLU A 497 37.90 1.56 -1.46
N SER A 498 38.00 1.92 -0.17
CA SER A 498 37.83 0.94 0.91
C SER A 498 36.35 0.57 1.03
N ALA A 499 36.07 -0.73 1.07
CA ALA A 499 34.74 -1.28 1.31
C ALA A 499 34.60 -1.86 2.74
N ASP A 500 35.66 -1.80 3.54
CA ASP A 500 35.68 -2.24 4.93
C ASP A 500 35.82 -1.02 5.85
N THR A 501 34.69 -0.56 6.38
CA THR A 501 34.57 0.66 7.18
C THR A 501 34.31 0.39 8.67
N ILE A 502 34.18 -0.88 9.08
CA ILE A 502 33.83 -1.26 10.44
C ILE A 502 35.02 -1.96 11.12
N ALA A 503 35.45 -1.41 12.26
CA ALA A 503 36.48 -2.04 13.09
C ALA A 503 35.96 -3.37 13.64
N ALA A 504 36.84 -4.36 13.79
CA ALA A 504 36.44 -5.68 14.29
C ALA A 504 37.55 -6.35 15.08
N ASN A 505 37.16 -7.19 16.02
CA ASN A 505 38.09 -8.04 16.75
C ASN A 505 38.46 -9.28 15.92
N ILE A 506 39.73 -9.66 15.96
CA ILE A 506 40.30 -10.82 15.27
C ILE A 506 41.16 -11.61 16.25
N ALA A 507 41.30 -12.90 16.01
CA ALA A 507 42.12 -13.79 16.84
C ALA A 507 43.47 -14.01 16.18
N GLU A 508 44.51 -14.13 17.00
CA GLU A 508 45.82 -14.61 16.59
C GLU A 508 45.78 -16.12 16.27
N SER A 509 46.91 -16.68 15.79
CA SER A 509 47.04 -18.11 15.47
C SER A 509 45.94 -18.66 14.55
N THR A 510 45.41 -17.81 13.68
CA THR A 510 44.25 -18.10 12.84
C THR A 510 44.61 -17.92 11.37
N ASN A 511 44.24 -18.90 10.55
CA ASN A 511 44.50 -18.86 9.12
C ASN A 511 43.39 -18.10 8.38
N GLN A 512 43.76 -17.37 7.32
CA GLN A 512 42.87 -16.67 6.41
C GLN A 512 41.89 -15.72 7.11
N VAL A 513 42.39 -14.96 8.08
CA VAL A 513 41.67 -13.89 8.76
C VAL A 513 41.47 -12.74 7.77
N MET A 514 40.25 -12.22 7.68
CA MET A 514 39.93 -11.07 6.85
C MET A 514 40.57 -9.80 7.43
N LEU A 515 41.47 -9.18 6.65
CA LEU A 515 42.14 -7.93 7.02
C LEU A 515 41.48 -6.69 6.40
N GLY A 516 40.73 -6.86 5.30
CA GLY A 516 40.16 -5.73 4.58
C GLY A 516 39.29 -6.10 3.38
N LYS A 517 38.52 -5.12 2.89
CA LYS A 517 37.79 -5.19 1.62
C LYS A 517 37.98 -3.92 0.81
N TYR A 518 38.03 -4.05 -0.51
CA TYR A 518 38.21 -2.94 -1.45
C TYR A 518 37.20 -3.05 -2.59
N LYS A 519 36.55 -1.93 -2.91
CA LYS A 519 35.65 -1.85 -4.06
C LYS A 519 36.38 -1.23 -5.24
N PHE A 520 36.38 -1.95 -6.36
CA PHE A 520 36.91 -1.51 -7.65
C PHE A 520 35.73 -1.17 -8.54
N THR A 521 35.78 -0.01 -9.19
CA THR A 521 34.76 0.46 -10.12
C THR A 521 35.41 0.68 -11.48
N VAL A 522 34.96 -0.06 -12.48
CA VAL A 522 35.53 -0.03 -13.84
C VAL A 522 34.49 0.46 -14.84
N LYS A 523 34.89 1.38 -15.73
CA LYS A 523 34.05 1.84 -16.85
C LYS A 523 34.75 1.64 -18.20
N GLY A 524 33.97 1.47 -19.26
CA GLY A 524 34.45 1.30 -20.63
C GLY A 524 34.79 -0.15 -20.98
N GLU A 525 35.82 -0.70 -20.37
CA GLU A 525 36.28 -2.06 -20.61
C GLU A 525 36.75 -2.71 -19.31
N ALA A 526 36.74 -4.06 -19.24
CA ALA A 526 37.34 -4.77 -18.11
C ALA A 526 38.84 -4.41 -17.98
N VAL A 527 39.33 -4.39 -16.75
CA VAL A 527 40.72 -4.01 -16.44
C VAL A 527 41.48 -5.23 -15.94
N GLU A 528 42.64 -5.51 -16.54
CA GLU A 528 43.61 -6.50 -16.09
C GLU A 528 44.66 -5.83 -15.21
N ILE A 529 44.63 -6.11 -13.91
CA ILE A 529 45.64 -5.67 -12.95
C ILE A 529 46.70 -6.77 -12.85
N THR A 530 47.93 -6.46 -13.22
CA THR A 530 49.05 -7.42 -13.22
C THR A 530 50.04 -7.20 -12.08
N SER A 531 49.88 -6.12 -11.30
CA SER A 531 50.64 -5.88 -10.07
C SER A 531 49.87 -4.96 -9.14
N ILE A 532 49.68 -5.38 -7.89
CA ILE A 532 49.09 -4.56 -6.83
C ILE A 532 49.79 -4.84 -5.50
N GLY A 533 50.16 -3.77 -4.80
CA GLY A 533 50.79 -3.83 -3.48
C GLY A 533 49.75 -3.67 -2.36
N TRP A 534 49.58 -4.72 -1.56
CA TRP A 534 48.75 -4.73 -0.36
C TRP A 534 49.61 -4.40 0.86
N ARG A 535 49.58 -3.15 1.31
CA ARG A 535 50.34 -2.74 2.49
C ARG A 535 49.57 -3.12 3.75
N VAL A 536 50.23 -3.85 4.65
CA VAL A 536 49.73 -4.20 5.97
C VAL A 536 50.50 -3.37 7.01
N THR A 537 49.79 -2.80 7.96
CA THR A 537 50.36 -2.08 9.10
C THR A 537 49.87 -2.70 10.38
N ILE A 538 50.78 -2.93 11.32
CA ILE A 538 50.54 -3.42 12.67
C ILE A 538 50.95 -2.32 13.65
N THR A 539 50.08 -2.00 14.60
CA THR A 539 50.41 -1.14 15.75
C THR A 539 50.26 -1.98 17.02
N GLN A 540 51.36 -2.13 17.75
CA GLN A 540 51.45 -2.89 18.99
C GLN A 540 50.75 -2.15 20.14
N ALA A 541 50.13 -2.88 21.05
CA ALA A 541 49.60 -2.34 22.29
C ALA A 541 50.74 -1.92 23.24
N THR A 542 50.46 -0.98 24.16
CA THR A 542 51.44 -0.53 25.15
C THR A 542 51.96 -1.71 25.99
N GLY A 543 53.26 -2.00 25.89
CA GLY A 543 53.92 -3.09 26.61
C GLY A 543 54.00 -4.42 25.86
N GLY A 544 53.43 -4.54 24.65
CA GLY A 544 53.69 -5.65 23.73
C GLY A 544 55.06 -5.47 23.06
N LEU A 545 55.88 -6.51 23.02
CA LEU A 545 57.15 -6.54 22.28
C LEU A 545 57.19 -7.86 21.50
N GLY A 546 56.85 -7.84 20.22
CA GLY A 546 56.84 -9.07 19.40
C GLY A 546 56.35 -8.86 17.98
N ALA A 547 55.05 -8.60 17.82
CA ALA A 547 54.38 -8.62 16.52
C ALA A 547 54.97 -7.67 15.46
N THR A 548 55.37 -8.25 14.34
CA THR A 548 55.78 -7.50 13.14
C THR A 548 55.07 -8.04 11.90
N THR A 549 55.31 -7.46 10.73
CA THR A 549 54.68 -7.99 9.50
C THR A 549 55.22 -9.36 9.07
N THR A 550 56.24 -9.92 9.74
CA THR A 550 56.62 -11.33 9.57
C THR A 550 55.56 -12.30 10.11
N ASP A 551 54.68 -11.80 10.99
CA ASP A 551 53.62 -12.56 11.63
C ASP A 551 52.32 -12.58 10.82
N ILE A 552 52.38 -11.97 9.63
CA ILE A 552 51.36 -12.01 8.59
C ILE A 552 51.92 -12.84 7.44
N THR A 553 51.28 -13.95 7.11
CA THR A 553 51.68 -14.80 5.98
C THR A 553 50.49 -15.13 5.09
N ASN A 554 50.72 -15.70 3.91
CA ASN A 554 49.69 -16.17 2.99
C ASN A 554 48.59 -15.13 2.66
N LEU A 555 48.98 -13.86 2.43
CA LEU A 555 48.02 -12.83 2.04
C LEU A 555 47.41 -13.18 0.69
N THR A 556 46.10 -13.39 0.68
CA THR A 556 45.34 -13.93 -0.43
C THR A 556 44.12 -13.04 -0.70
N VAL A 557 43.85 -12.80 -1.98
CA VAL A 557 42.76 -11.92 -2.44
C VAL A 557 41.64 -12.78 -3.01
N TYR A 558 40.42 -12.52 -2.56
CA TYR A 558 39.22 -13.25 -2.94
C TYR A 558 38.25 -12.34 -3.69
N ASP A 559 37.61 -12.88 -4.72
CA ASP A 559 36.47 -12.23 -5.39
C ASP A 559 35.20 -12.29 -4.52
N PRO A 560 34.09 -11.63 -4.92
CA PRO A 560 32.83 -11.67 -4.20
C PRO A 560 32.23 -13.08 -4.00
N ASN A 561 32.62 -14.06 -4.82
CA ASN A 561 32.15 -15.44 -4.76
C ASN A 561 33.05 -16.32 -3.88
N GLY A 562 34.09 -15.76 -3.26
CA GLY A 562 35.03 -16.50 -2.43
C GLY A 562 36.08 -17.29 -3.21
N LYS A 563 36.28 -17.02 -4.50
CA LYS A 563 37.36 -17.60 -5.30
C LYS A 563 38.64 -16.77 -5.13
N VAL A 564 39.78 -17.45 -4.99
CA VAL A 564 41.11 -16.82 -4.98
C VAL A 564 41.42 -16.22 -6.36
N VAL A 565 41.77 -14.94 -6.39
CA VAL A 565 42.14 -14.21 -7.62
C VAL A 565 43.58 -13.70 -7.63
N ALA A 566 44.25 -13.62 -6.47
CA ALA A 566 45.66 -13.29 -6.37
C ALA A 566 46.26 -13.76 -5.04
N GLY A 567 47.57 -14.00 -5.02
CA GLY A 567 48.31 -14.54 -3.88
C GLY A 567 48.35 -16.09 -3.87
N PRO A 568 48.92 -16.71 -2.82
CA PRO A 568 49.42 -16.09 -1.60
C PRO A 568 50.70 -15.27 -1.82
N ALA A 569 50.83 -14.15 -1.10
CA ALA A 569 52.05 -13.36 -1.02
C ALA A 569 52.31 -12.93 0.43
N ASP A 570 53.58 -12.92 0.86
CA ASP A 570 53.93 -12.48 2.20
C ASP A 570 54.33 -10.99 2.20
N PRO A 571 53.95 -10.20 3.21
CA PRO A 571 54.39 -8.81 3.30
C PRO A 571 55.89 -8.73 3.55
N ASN A 572 56.63 -8.17 2.59
CA ASN A 572 58.04 -7.91 2.79
C ASN A 572 58.21 -6.82 3.85
N TYR A 573 58.81 -7.17 4.99
CA TYR A 573 59.12 -6.24 6.08
C TYR A 573 60.05 -5.14 5.57
N ASN A 574 59.59 -3.88 5.61
CA ASN A 574 60.37 -2.76 5.11
C ASN A 574 61.07 -2.03 6.27
N THR A 575 62.40 -2.16 6.35
CA THR A 575 63.23 -1.49 7.36
C THR A 575 63.64 -0.05 7.00
N SER A 576 63.19 0.50 5.87
CA SER A 576 63.73 1.77 5.36
C SER A 576 62.97 3.02 5.83
N ALA A 577 63.66 3.76 6.70
CA ALA A 577 63.68 5.21 6.88
C ALA A 577 62.52 5.90 7.61
N GLY A 578 62.64 6.01 8.94
CA GLY A 578 62.24 7.20 9.69
C GLY A 578 60.97 7.14 10.56
N GLN A 579 60.20 6.04 10.53
CA GLN A 579 58.94 5.93 11.29
C GLN A 579 58.76 4.65 12.11
N SER A 580 59.83 3.89 12.36
CA SER A 580 59.80 2.84 13.38
C SER A 580 59.93 3.50 14.76
N SER A 581 58.86 4.13 15.22
CA SER A 581 58.59 4.11 16.66
C SER A 581 58.45 2.63 17.01
N GLY A 582 59.09 2.13 18.08
CA GLY A 582 59.18 0.70 18.42
C GLY A 582 57.84 -0.02 18.67
N THR A 583 56.73 0.56 18.24
CA THR A 583 55.34 0.14 18.42
C THR A 583 54.59 0.01 17.07
N VAL A 584 55.16 0.41 15.92
CA VAL A 584 54.49 0.29 14.59
C VAL A 584 55.38 -0.45 13.59
N SER A 585 54.81 -1.46 12.92
CA SER A 585 55.45 -2.25 11.87
C SER A 585 54.62 -2.20 10.57
N PHE A 586 55.25 -2.12 9.40
CA PHE A 586 54.54 -2.21 8.13
C PHE A 586 55.34 -2.97 7.05
N GLY A 587 54.62 -3.60 6.13
CA GLY A 587 55.15 -4.41 5.06
C GLY A 587 54.18 -4.42 3.89
N THR A 588 54.65 -4.72 2.68
CA THR A 588 53.80 -4.79 1.48
C THR A 588 53.88 -6.16 0.85
N ALA A 589 52.73 -6.82 0.71
CA ALA A 589 52.58 -8.03 -0.09
C ALA A 589 52.21 -7.62 -1.52
N THR A 590 53.13 -7.79 -2.47
CA THR A 590 52.86 -7.46 -3.87
C THR A 590 52.43 -8.73 -4.61
N THR A 591 51.20 -8.76 -5.11
CA THR A 591 50.70 -9.86 -5.92
C THR A 591 50.88 -9.55 -7.41
N THR A 592 51.42 -10.49 -8.18
CA THR A 592 51.68 -10.36 -9.63
C THR A 592 50.77 -11.22 -10.51
N ASP A 593 49.83 -11.96 -9.89
CA ASP A 593 48.76 -12.63 -10.62
C ASP A 593 47.89 -11.61 -11.35
N THR A 594 47.37 -11.98 -12.52
CA THR A 594 46.48 -11.11 -13.27
C THR A 594 45.06 -11.18 -12.70
N ILE A 595 44.62 -10.09 -12.07
CA ILE A 595 43.24 -9.91 -11.60
C ILE A 595 42.45 -9.22 -12.71
N THR A 596 41.44 -9.89 -13.26
CA THR A 596 40.49 -9.27 -14.18
C THR A 596 39.34 -8.66 -13.39
N VAL A 597 39.25 -7.33 -13.42
CA VAL A 597 38.16 -6.57 -12.82
C VAL A 597 37.12 -6.30 -13.92
N PRO A 598 35.89 -6.85 -13.80
CA PRO A 598 34.86 -6.63 -14.80
C PRO A 598 34.35 -5.19 -14.77
N ILE A 599 33.66 -4.77 -15.83
CA ILE A 599 32.95 -3.48 -15.89
C ILE A 599 31.91 -3.43 -14.75
N GLY A 600 31.80 -2.26 -14.11
CA GLY A 600 30.93 -2.04 -12.95
C GLY A 600 31.70 -2.11 -11.63
N GLU A 601 30.99 -2.38 -10.54
CA GLU A 601 31.54 -2.46 -9.19
C GLU A 601 31.87 -3.91 -8.81
N THR A 602 33.06 -4.15 -8.26
CA THR A 602 33.49 -5.45 -7.73
C THR A 602 34.21 -5.28 -6.39
N VAL A 603 33.81 -6.03 -5.37
CA VAL A 603 34.42 -5.97 -4.03
C VAL A 603 35.34 -7.17 -3.81
N TYR A 604 36.64 -6.91 -3.64
CA TYR A 604 37.62 -7.94 -3.31
C TYR A 604 37.90 -7.97 -1.82
N THR A 605 38.04 -9.17 -1.25
CA THR A 605 38.35 -9.39 0.16
C THR A 605 39.81 -9.83 0.31
N VAL A 606 40.56 -9.16 1.19
CA VAL A 606 41.94 -9.50 1.51
C VAL A 606 41.99 -10.28 2.82
N LYS A 607 42.60 -11.46 2.80
CA LYS A 607 42.79 -12.32 3.96
C LYS A 607 44.26 -12.69 4.14
N ALA A 608 44.68 -13.01 5.36
CA ALA A 608 46.02 -13.50 5.66
C ALA A 608 46.01 -14.43 6.88
N ASP A 609 47.06 -15.23 7.05
CA ASP A 609 47.30 -16.04 8.24
C ASP A 609 48.03 -15.18 9.29
N LEU A 610 47.59 -15.31 10.55
CA LEU A 610 48.18 -14.61 11.71
C LEU A 610 48.93 -15.60 12.59
N SER A 611 50.18 -15.29 12.93
CA SER A 611 51.01 -16.07 13.86
C SER A 611 50.54 -15.91 15.34
N SER A 612 51.25 -16.53 16.29
CA SER A 612 50.89 -16.60 17.72
C SER A 612 51.61 -15.56 18.60
N ASP A 613 52.18 -14.52 18.01
CA ASP A 613 53.04 -13.57 18.71
C ASP A 613 52.38 -12.19 18.96
N PHE A 614 51.10 -12.07 18.62
CA PHE A 614 50.31 -10.86 18.81
C PHE A 614 49.91 -10.68 20.28
N ALA A 615 50.10 -9.48 20.82
CA ALA A 615 49.56 -9.14 22.12
C ALA A 615 48.07 -8.76 22.03
N ASN A 616 47.33 -9.00 23.11
CA ASN A 616 45.95 -8.55 23.22
C ASN A 616 45.87 -7.01 23.06
N ASN A 617 45.00 -6.55 22.17
CA ASN A 617 44.83 -5.17 21.70
C ASN A 617 45.87 -4.65 20.69
N ASP A 618 46.76 -5.50 20.15
CA ASP A 618 47.48 -5.15 18.92
C ASP A 618 46.46 -4.84 17.81
N THR A 619 46.82 -3.98 16.86
CA THR A 619 45.91 -3.59 15.78
C THR A 619 46.52 -3.76 14.41
N ILE A 620 45.71 -4.16 13.44
CA ILE A 620 46.11 -4.44 12.05
C ILE A 620 45.18 -3.68 11.12
N TRP A 621 45.71 -3.06 10.08
CA TRP A 621 44.91 -2.53 8.98
C TRP A 621 45.67 -2.64 7.66
N THR A 622 44.93 -2.58 6.56
CA THR A 622 45.49 -2.69 5.21
C THR A 622 45.24 -1.43 4.42
N ASN A 623 46.14 -1.11 3.49
CA ASN A 623 45.91 -0.06 2.52
C ASN A 623 46.51 -0.41 1.16
N ILE A 624 45.90 0.16 0.12
CA ILE A 624 46.44 0.14 -1.25
C ILE A 624 46.78 1.57 -1.68
N TYR A 625 47.69 1.70 -2.65
CA TYR A 625 47.99 2.96 -3.33
C TYR A 625 47.57 2.81 -4.80
N PRO A 626 46.35 3.24 -5.18
CA PRO A 626 45.82 3.00 -6.53
C PRO A 626 46.75 3.49 -7.65
N GLN A 627 47.43 4.63 -7.46
CA GLN A 627 48.33 5.21 -8.47
C GLN A 627 49.64 4.43 -8.66
N LEU A 628 49.91 3.38 -7.87
CA LEU A 628 51.09 2.52 -7.99
C LEU A 628 50.75 1.12 -8.57
N ILE A 629 49.49 0.86 -8.93
CA ILE A 629 49.10 -0.42 -9.53
C ILE A 629 49.54 -0.46 -11.00
N THR A 630 49.91 -1.65 -11.48
CA THR A 630 50.10 -1.90 -12.91
C THR A 630 48.84 -2.52 -13.46
N ALA A 631 48.15 -1.80 -14.35
CA ALA A 631 46.90 -2.25 -14.95
C ALA A 631 46.84 -1.90 -16.44
N LYS A 632 46.08 -2.66 -17.22
CA LYS A 632 45.80 -2.41 -18.64
C LYS A 632 44.34 -2.74 -18.96
N GLY A 633 43.80 -2.13 -20.01
CA GLY A 633 42.49 -2.51 -20.54
C GLY A 633 42.53 -3.89 -21.18
N SER A 634 41.55 -4.75 -20.90
CA SER A 634 41.48 -6.10 -21.48
C SER A 634 41.18 -6.10 -22.97
N VAL A 635 40.55 -5.04 -23.50
CA VAL A 635 40.20 -4.92 -24.91
C VAL A 635 41.24 -4.07 -25.64
N THR A 636 41.60 -2.90 -25.09
CA THR A 636 42.58 -1.99 -25.69
C THR A 636 44.01 -2.51 -25.61
N GLY A 637 44.34 -3.31 -24.59
CA GLY A 637 45.71 -3.72 -24.28
C GLY A 637 46.61 -2.58 -23.77
N ASN A 638 46.09 -1.36 -23.69
CA ASN A 638 46.83 -0.17 -23.30
C ASN A 638 46.96 -0.10 -21.77
N THR A 639 48.15 0.28 -21.30
CA THR A 639 48.41 0.53 -19.87
C THR A 639 47.52 1.67 -19.36
N LEU A 640 46.85 1.46 -18.24
CA LEU A 640 46.15 2.51 -17.50
C LEU A 640 47.19 3.42 -16.83
N THR A 641 47.08 4.71 -17.07
CA THR A 641 47.92 5.75 -16.46
C THR A 641 47.20 6.42 -15.29
N THR A 642 47.84 7.41 -14.65
CA THR A 642 47.25 8.19 -13.57
C THR A 642 45.99 8.95 -13.98
N THR A 643 45.80 9.21 -15.28
CA THR A 643 44.57 9.79 -15.83
C THR A 643 43.44 8.76 -15.94
N ASN A 644 43.74 7.47 -16.07
CA ASN A 644 42.72 6.41 -16.12
C ASN A 644 42.34 5.92 -14.73
N ILE A 645 43.29 5.91 -13.79
CA ILE A 645 43.07 5.52 -12.40
C ILE A 645 42.58 6.74 -11.62
N GLN A 646 41.27 6.84 -11.40
CA GLN A 646 40.63 8.04 -10.84
C GLN A 646 40.85 8.22 -9.33
N SER A 647 41.30 7.18 -8.63
CA SER A 647 41.51 7.22 -7.18
C SER A 647 42.91 7.71 -6.82
N THR A 648 43.00 8.77 -6.00
CA THR A 648 44.27 9.29 -5.45
C THR A 648 44.43 8.96 -3.96
N GLY A 649 45.66 9.05 -3.45
CA GLY A 649 46.01 8.77 -2.05
C GLY A 649 45.95 7.27 -1.68
N SER A 650 46.27 6.94 -0.43
CA SER A 650 46.06 5.59 0.10
C SER A 650 44.58 5.34 0.35
N LYS A 651 44.11 4.12 0.08
CA LYS A 651 42.78 3.65 0.49
C LYS A 651 42.97 2.67 1.64
N GLN A 652 42.63 3.09 2.85
CA GLN A 652 42.83 2.33 4.08
C GLN A 652 41.54 1.63 4.51
N THR A 653 41.66 0.41 5.03
CA THR A 653 40.58 -0.36 5.64
C THR A 653 40.43 -0.04 7.12
N ALA A 654 39.26 -0.37 7.68
CA ALA A 654 39.04 -0.24 9.11
C ALA A 654 40.02 -1.10 9.92
N THR A 655 40.43 -0.56 11.06
CA THR A 655 41.36 -1.21 11.99
C THR A 655 40.76 -2.48 12.59
N LYS A 656 41.52 -3.58 12.54
CA LYS A 656 41.23 -4.83 13.22
C LYS A 656 42.03 -4.92 14.51
N THR A 657 41.41 -5.41 15.58
CA THR A 657 42.06 -5.48 16.90
C THR A 657 42.22 -6.93 17.31
N ILE A 658 43.43 -7.33 17.68
CA ILE A 658 43.72 -8.67 18.19
C ILE A 658 43.08 -8.80 19.57
N LYS A 659 42.25 -9.84 19.74
CA LYS A 659 41.64 -10.20 21.01
C LYS A 659 41.73 -11.71 21.24
N ALA A 660 41.89 -12.12 22.50
CA ALA A 660 41.72 -13.52 22.88
C ALA A 660 40.24 -13.95 22.79
N ALA A 661 39.97 -15.25 22.75
CA ALA A 661 38.61 -15.78 22.86
C ALA A 661 38.04 -15.50 24.25
N LYS A 662 36.92 -14.77 24.31
CA LYS A 662 36.30 -14.33 25.57
C LYS A 662 34.79 -14.40 25.51
N LEU A 663 34.16 -14.85 26.59
CA LEU A 663 32.72 -14.87 26.74
C LEU A 663 32.31 -14.26 28.09
N ALA A 664 31.58 -13.14 28.05
CA ALA A 664 30.90 -12.62 29.22
C ALA A 664 29.53 -13.27 29.39
N VAL A 665 29.16 -13.60 30.64
CA VAL A 665 27.92 -14.30 30.98
C VAL A 665 27.18 -13.53 32.06
N SER A 666 25.91 -13.19 31.82
CA SER A 666 25.08 -12.45 32.77
C SER A 666 23.61 -12.89 32.73
N ILE A 667 22.85 -12.57 33.78
CA ILE A 667 21.39 -12.76 33.81
C ILE A 667 20.71 -11.43 33.51
N SER A 668 19.80 -11.44 32.53
CA SER A 668 18.97 -10.29 32.21
C SER A 668 18.00 -9.97 33.36
N PRO A 669 17.67 -8.69 33.61
CA PRO A 669 16.62 -8.30 34.55
C PRO A 669 15.20 -8.67 34.05
N THR A 670 15.08 -9.29 32.88
CA THR A 670 13.83 -9.77 32.30
C THR A 670 13.76 -11.30 32.29
N PRO A 671 12.61 -11.91 32.60
CA PRO A 671 11.35 -11.27 33.03
C PRO A 671 11.47 -10.64 34.41
N ALA A 672 10.74 -9.54 34.64
CA ALA A 672 10.74 -8.83 35.92
C ALA A 672 10.05 -9.67 37.02
N ALA A 673 10.39 -9.39 38.27
CA ALA A 673 9.74 -10.04 39.41
C ALA A 673 8.22 -9.83 39.34
N THR A 674 7.47 -10.94 39.39
CA THR A 674 6.01 -10.91 39.26
C THR A 674 5.38 -12.07 40.02
N THR A 675 4.06 -12.10 40.03
CA THR A 675 3.31 -13.24 40.55
C THR A 675 2.85 -14.15 39.42
N VAL A 676 2.96 -15.46 39.62
CA VAL A 676 2.60 -16.51 38.66
C VAL A 676 1.67 -17.50 39.34
N ILE A 677 0.76 -18.12 38.58
CA ILE A 677 -0.19 -19.09 39.11
C ILE A 677 0.43 -20.50 39.12
N ALA A 678 0.23 -21.25 40.21
CA ALA A 678 0.62 -22.65 40.29
C ALA A 678 -0.02 -23.46 39.14
N GLY A 679 0.71 -24.42 38.56
CA GLY A 679 0.25 -25.17 37.39
C GLY A 679 0.57 -24.51 36.04
N THR A 680 1.15 -23.30 36.02
CA THR A 680 1.57 -22.65 34.78
C THR A 680 2.64 -23.49 34.07
N GLN A 681 2.37 -23.85 32.81
CA GLN A 681 3.28 -24.65 32.00
C GLN A 681 4.21 -23.75 31.18
N ASN A 682 5.45 -24.20 30.96
CA ASN A 682 6.46 -23.56 30.11
C ASN A 682 6.71 -22.08 30.45
N TYR A 683 6.67 -21.73 31.74
CA TYR A 683 6.89 -20.36 32.22
C TYR A 683 8.36 -19.97 32.06
N ALA A 684 8.62 -18.78 31.52
CA ALA A 684 9.97 -18.23 31.39
C ALA A 684 10.43 -17.62 32.71
N PHE A 685 11.45 -18.20 33.33
CA PHE A 685 11.97 -17.73 34.62
C PHE A 685 13.15 -16.77 34.48
N ALA A 686 14.01 -16.97 33.48
CA ALA A 686 15.25 -16.23 33.36
C ALA A 686 15.75 -16.19 31.91
N ASN A 687 16.52 -15.15 31.61
CA ASN A 687 17.23 -15.00 30.34
C ASN A 687 18.74 -14.87 30.63
N LEU A 688 19.53 -15.85 30.19
CA LEU A 688 20.98 -15.84 30.27
C LEU A 688 21.56 -15.20 29.02
N VAL A 689 22.43 -14.22 29.19
CA VAL A 689 23.08 -13.48 28.11
C VAL A 689 24.52 -13.95 27.98
N PHE A 690 24.86 -14.44 26.79
CA PHE A 690 26.21 -14.67 26.33
C PHE A 690 26.67 -13.48 25.49
N ASP A 691 27.74 -12.83 25.90
CA ASP A 691 28.30 -11.66 25.24
C ASP A 691 29.73 -11.93 24.78
N ALA A 692 29.91 -12.04 23.47
CA ALA A 692 31.20 -12.22 22.81
C ALA A 692 31.67 -10.92 22.12
N SER A 693 31.16 -9.75 22.51
CA SER A 693 31.51 -8.45 21.93
C SER A 693 33.01 -8.14 22.00
N ASP A 694 33.66 -8.54 23.10
CA ASP A 694 35.10 -8.36 23.33
C ASP A 694 35.94 -9.61 22.93
N SER A 695 35.35 -10.56 22.20
CA SER A 695 36.04 -11.77 21.73
C SER A 695 36.75 -11.57 20.41
N GLY A 696 37.92 -12.18 20.22
CA GLY A 696 38.60 -12.26 18.91
C GLY A 696 38.12 -13.39 17.99
N ASP A 697 37.46 -14.41 18.57
CA ASP A 697 36.95 -15.59 17.87
C ASP A 697 35.50 -15.91 18.26
N ASN A 698 34.81 -16.65 17.39
CA ASN A 698 33.51 -17.23 17.68
C ASN A 698 33.65 -18.22 18.84
N ILE A 699 32.65 -18.23 19.72
CA ILE A 699 32.64 -19.07 20.92
C ILE A 699 31.64 -20.21 20.73
N LYS A 700 32.13 -21.44 20.80
CA LYS A 700 31.32 -22.67 20.83
C LYS A 700 31.01 -23.04 22.27
N VAL A 701 29.76 -22.87 22.69
CA VAL A 701 29.26 -23.27 24.01
C VAL A 701 28.67 -24.68 23.90
N THR A 702 29.15 -25.60 24.73
CA THR A 702 28.72 -27.02 24.72
C THR A 702 27.94 -27.42 25.97
N GLN A 703 28.15 -26.69 27.07
CA GLN A 703 27.42 -26.90 28.31
C GLN A 703 27.02 -25.56 28.91
N VAL A 704 25.79 -25.47 29.41
CA VAL A 704 25.22 -24.31 30.11
C VAL A 704 24.65 -24.78 31.45
N LYS A 705 24.75 -23.96 32.48
CA LYS A 705 24.20 -24.28 33.81
C LYS A 705 23.34 -23.11 34.31
N PHE A 706 22.26 -23.44 34.99
CA PHE A 706 21.40 -22.49 35.70
C PHE A 706 21.17 -22.99 37.11
N THR A 707 21.10 -22.07 38.07
CA THR A 707 20.73 -22.40 39.45
C THR A 707 19.32 -21.90 39.73
N VAL A 708 18.53 -22.76 40.36
CA VAL A 708 17.19 -22.48 40.90
C VAL A 708 17.35 -22.15 42.37
N TRP A 709 16.91 -20.96 42.77
CA TRP A 709 16.85 -20.51 44.15
C TRP A 709 15.41 -20.49 44.64
N THR A 710 15.23 -20.81 45.91
CA THR A 710 13.93 -20.76 46.57
C THR A 710 14.03 -20.01 47.90
N THR A 711 13.02 -19.20 48.24
CA THR A 711 12.94 -18.58 49.58
C THR A 711 11.90 -19.29 50.45
N THR A 712 10.69 -19.49 49.91
CA THR A 712 9.53 -20.06 50.61
C THR A 712 8.88 -21.23 49.83
N GLY A 713 9.61 -21.80 48.85
CA GLY A 713 9.20 -22.94 48.03
C GLY A 713 10.31 -23.99 47.92
N TYR A 714 10.23 -24.88 46.93
CA TYR A 714 11.17 -25.97 46.72
C TYR A 714 11.63 -26.10 45.26
N PRO A 715 12.87 -26.50 44.97
CA PRO A 715 13.30 -26.78 43.61
C PRO A 715 12.39 -27.79 42.87
N SER A 716 11.86 -28.78 43.58
CA SER A 716 10.91 -29.78 43.04
C SER A 716 9.55 -29.20 42.63
N ASN A 717 9.28 -27.91 42.89
CA ASN A 717 8.13 -27.22 42.33
C ASN A 717 8.28 -26.91 40.83
N LEU A 718 9.49 -27.05 40.28
CA LEU A 718 9.74 -26.89 38.85
C LEU A 718 9.91 -28.26 38.17
N ALA A 719 9.26 -28.45 37.02
CA ALA A 719 9.36 -29.65 36.19
C ALA A 719 9.50 -29.29 34.70
N ASN A 720 9.83 -30.25 33.84
CA ASN A 720 9.95 -30.05 32.38
C ASN A 720 10.84 -28.85 32.00
N ILE A 721 12.04 -28.82 32.58
CA ILE A 721 12.98 -27.71 32.45
C ILE A 721 13.66 -27.74 31.08
N THR A 722 13.59 -26.63 30.36
CA THR A 722 14.08 -26.48 28.99
C THR A 722 14.77 -25.14 28.80
N ILE A 723 15.62 -25.04 27.76
CA ILE A 723 16.28 -23.80 27.34
C ILE A 723 15.99 -23.51 25.87
N TRP A 724 15.82 -22.23 25.55
CA TRP A 724 15.37 -21.77 24.24
C TRP A 724 16.27 -20.66 23.70
N ASP A 725 16.56 -20.70 22.40
CA ASP A 725 17.16 -19.61 21.62
C ASP A 725 16.03 -18.97 20.79
N GLY A 726 15.50 -17.84 21.28
CA GLY A 726 14.27 -17.26 20.76
C GLY A 726 13.09 -18.24 20.86
N ALA A 727 12.54 -18.63 19.71
CA ALA A 727 11.42 -19.57 19.61
C ALA A 727 11.86 -21.04 19.46
N ALA A 728 13.17 -21.33 19.35
CA ALA A 728 13.67 -22.69 19.16
C ALA A 728 14.12 -23.30 20.50
N GLN A 729 13.53 -24.43 20.89
CA GLN A 729 14.03 -25.21 22.01
C GLN A 729 15.36 -25.86 21.64
N LEU A 730 16.38 -25.73 22.50
CA LEU A 730 17.67 -26.37 22.28
C LEU A 730 17.64 -27.83 22.76
N ALA A 731 18.15 -28.74 21.94
CA ALA A 731 18.23 -30.16 22.25
C ALA A 731 19.39 -30.46 23.21
N THR A 732 19.12 -31.18 24.30
CA THR A 732 20.13 -31.63 25.27
C THR A 732 20.31 -33.14 25.26
N SER A 733 21.52 -33.61 25.55
CA SER A 733 21.86 -35.04 25.60
C SER A 733 21.73 -35.64 27.01
N ASN A 734 21.51 -34.81 28.02
CA ASN A 734 21.30 -35.21 29.41
C ASN A 734 19.89 -34.87 29.88
N ASP A 735 19.43 -35.57 30.92
CA ASP A 735 18.20 -35.23 31.63
C ASP A 735 18.44 -33.99 32.51
N THR A 736 17.72 -32.93 32.20
CA THR A 736 17.83 -31.59 32.83
C THR A 736 17.07 -31.52 34.15
N GLY A 737 16.17 -32.47 34.43
CA GLY A 737 15.37 -32.57 35.65
C GLY A 737 16.00 -33.43 36.75
N SER A 738 17.01 -34.24 36.44
CA SER A 738 17.72 -35.10 37.40
C SER A 738 19.09 -34.57 37.84
N GLY A 739 19.51 -33.39 37.37
CA GLY A 739 20.74 -32.73 37.80
C GLY A 739 20.61 -32.03 39.15
N GLY A 740 21.59 -32.22 40.05
CA GLY A 740 21.66 -31.51 41.33
C GLY A 740 20.53 -31.87 42.31
N ASN A 741 20.16 -30.92 43.17
CA ASN A 741 19.13 -31.08 44.21
C ASN A 741 17.70 -30.75 43.68
N MET A 742 17.43 -30.93 42.38
CA MET A 742 16.16 -30.55 41.75
C MET A 742 14.95 -31.32 42.30
N THR A 743 15.16 -32.51 42.86
CA THR A 743 14.13 -33.28 43.55
C THR A 743 13.92 -32.86 45.01
N SER A 744 14.64 -31.85 45.51
CA SER A 744 14.52 -31.36 46.88
C SER A 744 13.14 -30.78 47.15
N ALA A 745 12.54 -31.21 48.26
CA ALA A 745 11.34 -30.66 48.87
C ALA A 745 11.65 -29.89 50.17
N THR A 746 12.89 -29.41 50.31
CA THR A 746 13.36 -28.66 51.49
C THR A 746 13.26 -27.16 51.23
N GLY A 747 12.59 -26.44 52.13
CA GLY A 747 12.37 -24.99 51.98
C GLY A 747 13.68 -24.22 52.03
N GLY A 748 13.85 -23.25 51.13
CA GLY A 748 15.08 -22.46 51.05
C GLY A 748 16.26 -23.17 50.37
N ALA A 749 16.03 -24.33 49.75
CA ALA A 749 17.08 -25.07 49.04
C ALA A 749 17.38 -24.46 47.66
N GLU A 750 18.59 -24.74 47.19
CA GLU A 750 19.07 -24.38 45.85
C GLU A 750 19.36 -25.65 45.03
N ALA A 751 19.21 -25.57 43.72
CA ALA A 751 19.51 -26.68 42.81
C ALA A 751 20.10 -26.20 41.49
N THR A 752 21.17 -26.84 41.01
CA THR A 752 21.79 -26.52 39.73
C THR A 752 21.34 -27.49 38.65
N THR A 753 20.79 -26.93 37.57
CA THR A 753 20.46 -27.63 36.33
C THR A 753 21.62 -27.50 35.36
N THR A 754 22.03 -28.61 34.75
CA THR A 754 23.09 -28.64 33.72
C THR A 754 22.48 -29.03 32.39
N PHE A 755 22.82 -28.32 31.34
CA PHE A 755 22.38 -28.56 29.97
C PHE A 755 23.60 -28.85 29.11
N THR A 756 23.78 -30.11 28.70
CA THR A 756 24.78 -30.50 27.71
C THR A 756 24.12 -30.46 26.34
N LEU A 757 24.53 -29.51 25.50
CA LEU A 757 23.91 -29.26 24.21
C LEU A 757 24.30 -30.38 23.22
N SER A 758 23.31 -30.92 22.52
CA SER A 758 23.54 -31.95 21.49
C SER A 758 24.28 -31.39 20.27
N THR A 759 24.18 -30.08 20.07
CA THR A 759 24.95 -29.34 19.07
C THR A 759 25.52 -28.09 19.75
N PRO A 760 26.83 -27.81 19.62
CA PRO A 760 27.43 -26.63 20.23
C PRO A 760 26.73 -25.34 19.76
N LEU A 761 26.39 -24.47 20.70
CA LEU A 761 25.84 -23.16 20.41
C LEU A 761 26.98 -22.21 20.01
N VAL A 762 26.92 -21.65 18.81
CA VAL A 762 27.91 -20.68 18.35
C VAL A 762 27.46 -19.26 18.70
N VAL A 763 28.22 -18.58 19.55
CA VAL A 763 28.11 -17.15 19.80
C VAL A 763 29.15 -16.46 18.92
N THR A 764 28.68 -15.69 17.93
CA THR A 764 29.58 -15.04 16.98
C THR A 764 30.33 -13.91 17.69
N LYS A 765 31.64 -13.77 17.45
CA LYS A 765 32.40 -12.65 18.01
C LYS A 765 31.77 -11.30 17.64
N GLY A 766 31.88 -10.32 18.52
CA GLY A 766 31.24 -9.01 18.31
C GLY A 766 29.72 -9.00 18.59
N THR A 767 29.11 -10.12 18.99
CA THR A 767 27.65 -10.23 19.18
C THR A 767 27.27 -10.75 20.56
N THR A 768 26.00 -10.57 20.92
CA THR A 768 25.38 -11.19 22.08
C THR A 768 24.34 -12.22 21.66
N LYS A 769 24.09 -13.22 22.51
CA LYS A 769 23.05 -14.22 22.34
C LYS A 769 22.35 -14.45 23.68
N THR A 770 21.03 -14.58 23.66
CA THR A 770 20.23 -14.76 24.88
C THR A 770 19.52 -16.10 24.87
N LEU A 771 19.66 -16.86 25.95
CA LEU A 771 18.93 -18.11 26.17
C LEU A 771 17.86 -17.94 27.23
N THR A 772 16.65 -18.40 26.96
CA THR A 772 15.54 -18.36 27.92
C THR A 772 15.41 -19.71 28.63
N TYR A 773 15.44 -19.68 29.96
CA TYR A 773 15.11 -20.82 30.81
C TYR A 773 13.60 -20.89 31.02
N LYS A 774 13.00 -22.03 30.68
CA LYS A 774 11.56 -22.28 30.89
C LYS A 774 11.32 -23.56 31.70
N ALA A 775 10.30 -23.53 32.55
CA ALA A 775 9.88 -24.68 33.33
C ALA A 775 8.37 -24.65 33.60
N ASN A 776 7.81 -25.83 33.88
CA ASN A 776 6.46 -25.97 34.42
C ASN A 776 6.49 -25.73 35.94
N ILE A 777 5.50 -25.02 36.46
CA ILE A 777 5.27 -24.87 37.89
C ILE A 777 4.25 -25.92 38.31
N ALA A 778 4.55 -26.74 39.31
CA ALA A 778 3.63 -27.76 39.80
C ALA A 778 2.30 -27.15 40.29
N SER A 779 1.17 -27.81 39.99
CA SER A 779 -0.17 -27.33 40.41
C SER A 779 -0.36 -27.33 41.93
N GLY A 780 0.38 -28.16 42.66
CA GLY A 780 0.38 -28.23 44.13
C GLY A 780 1.33 -27.24 44.82
N THR A 781 1.98 -26.34 44.10
CA THR A 781 2.87 -25.34 44.72
C THR A 781 2.09 -24.38 45.60
N ALA A 782 2.54 -24.20 46.85
CA ALA A 782 1.84 -23.38 47.83
C ALA A 782 1.81 -21.88 47.44
N ALA A 783 0.70 -21.23 47.72
CA ALA A 783 0.60 -19.77 47.57
C ALA A 783 1.61 -19.07 48.50
N GLY A 784 2.33 -18.09 47.96
CA GLY A 784 3.43 -17.40 48.64
C GLY A 784 4.81 -18.02 48.47
N SER A 785 4.95 -19.16 47.78
CA SER A 785 6.27 -19.69 47.40
C SER A 785 7.01 -18.72 46.47
N ILE A 786 8.29 -18.46 46.75
CA ILE A 786 9.14 -17.58 45.93
C ILE A 786 10.24 -18.42 45.30
N LEU A 787 10.29 -18.41 43.96
CA LEU A 787 11.25 -19.14 43.12
C LEU A 787 11.97 -18.15 42.21
N SER A 788 13.27 -18.32 42.01
CA SER A 788 14.03 -17.56 41.02
C SER A 788 15.03 -18.47 40.31
N VAL A 789 15.39 -18.10 39.08
CA VAL A 789 16.39 -18.84 38.30
C VAL A 789 17.43 -17.85 37.82
N GLY A 790 18.69 -18.24 37.89
CA GLY A 790 19.79 -17.38 37.51
C GLY A 790 21.09 -18.15 37.34
N TYR A 791 22.19 -17.52 37.74
CA TYR A 791 23.54 -17.97 37.45
C TYR A 791 24.51 -17.69 38.60
N ASP A 792 25.36 -18.67 38.92
CA ASP A 792 26.42 -18.59 39.95
C ASP A 792 27.81 -18.87 39.34
N SER A 793 28.89 -18.46 40.01
CA SER A 793 30.28 -18.61 39.53
C SER A 793 30.73 -20.06 39.47
N THR A 794 30.10 -20.98 40.22
CA THR A 794 30.30 -22.42 40.09
C THR A 794 29.64 -23.02 38.83
N SER A 795 28.85 -22.22 38.11
CA SER A 795 28.04 -22.60 36.95
C SER A 795 28.62 -22.16 35.60
N ALA A 796 29.95 -21.93 35.52
CA ALA A 796 30.64 -21.55 34.29
C ALA A 796 30.26 -22.46 33.09
N PRO A 797 29.80 -21.89 31.95
CA PRO A 797 29.59 -22.68 30.75
C PRO A 797 30.90 -23.24 30.21
N THR A 798 30.82 -24.37 29.52
CA THR A 798 31.96 -24.88 28.75
C THR A 798 31.98 -24.18 27.40
N ALA A 799 32.89 -23.22 27.26
CA ALA A 799 33.04 -22.36 26.09
C ALA A 799 34.42 -22.55 25.47
N LYS A 800 34.47 -22.85 24.18
CA LYS A 800 35.70 -23.04 23.41
C LYS A 800 35.76 -22.10 22.21
N ASP A 801 36.96 -21.74 21.78
CA ASP A 801 37.16 -21.01 20.52
C ASP A 801 36.92 -21.90 19.29
N SER A 802 37.16 -21.37 18.08
CA SER A 802 36.94 -22.15 16.86
C SER A 802 37.92 -23.32 16.72
N ALA A 803 39.12 -23.22 17.31
CA ALA A 803 40.20 -24.21 17.29
C ALA A 803 40.07 -25.29 18.40
N GLY A 804 39.18 -25.10 19.37
CA GLY A 804 38.91 -26.04 20.46
C GLY A 804 39.61 -25.72 21.79
N ASN A 805 40.33 -24.60 21.89
CA ASN A 805 40.92 -24.14 23.14
C ASN A 805 39.85 -23.51 24.04
N ASP A 806 40.10 -23.46 25.34
CA ASP A 806 39.15 -22.87 26.28
C ASP A 806 39.10 -21.35 26.14
N ALA A 807 37.89 -20.82 26.00
CA ALA A 807 37.66 -19.38 25.99
C ALA A 807 37.69 -18.83 27.43
N THR A 808 38.15 -17.59 27.60
CA THR A 808 38.08 -16.92 28.90
C THR A 808 36.63 -16.56 29.22
N VAL A 809 36.04 -17.20 30.23
CA VAL A 809 34.67 -16.93 30.66
C VAL A 809 34.67 -15.93 31.83
N VAL A 810 33.98 -14.80 31.67
CA VAL A 810 33.78 -13.79 32.71
C VAL A 810 32.31 -13.78 33.11
N SER A 811 32.01 -13.95 34.39
CA SER A 811 30.63 -14.10 34.85
C SER A 811 30.20 -12.99 35.81
N SER A 812 28.95 -12.55 35.72
CA SER A 812 28.28 -11.73 36.74
C SER A 812 27.16 -12.54 37.41
N ASN A 813 27.40 -12.96 38.66
CA ASN A 813 26.46 -13.81 39.40
C ASN A 813 25.17 -13.05 39.75
N SER A 814 24.03 -13.72 39.63
CA SER A 814 22.72 -13.19 40.00
C SER A 814 21.72 -14.32 40.19
N HIS A 815 20.89 -14.23 41.22
CA HIS A 815 19.82 -15.20 41.48
C HIS A 815 18.62 -15.04 40.53
N GLY A 816 18.66 -14.06 39.63
CA GLY A 816 17.54 -13.69 38.77
C GLY A 816 16.45 -12.95 39.52
N GLN A 817 15.26 -12.92 38.93
CA GLN A 817 14.10 -12.21 39.48
C GLN A 817 13.19 -13.15 40.26
N ASN A 818 12.67 -12.67 41.40
CA ASN A 818 11.76 -13.43 42.25
C ASN A 818 10.39 -13.58 41.59
N MET A 819 9.97 -14.81 41.34
CA MET A 819 8.62 -15.17 40.92
C MET A 819 7.85 -15.66 42.14
N THR A 820 6.81 -14.92 42.52
CA THR A 820 5.92 -15.29 43.64
C THR A 820 4.80 -16.17 43.11
N ILE A 821 4.52 -17.29 43.75
CA ILE A 821 3.46 -18.22 43.32
C ILE A 821 2.16 -17.92 44.05
N GLN A 822 1.03 -17.98 43.35
CA GLN A 822 -0.33 -17.94 43.92
C GLN A 822 -1.13 -19.15 43.44
N SER A 823 -2.18 -19.51 44.18
CA SER A 823 -3.04 -20.64 43.83
C SER A 823 -4.07 -20.33 42.74
N SER A 824 -4.46 -19.06 42.58
CA SER A 824 -5.45 -18.62 41.57
C SER A 824 -5.33 -17.13 41.26
N GLY A 825 -5.91 -16.71 40.13
CA GLY A 825 -6.16 -15.30 39.81
C GLY A 825 -7.33 -14.70 40.59
N THR A 826 -7.61 -13.42 40.36
CA THR A 826 -8.69 -12.69 41.04
C THR A 826 -9.66 -12.06 40.04
N VAL A 827 -10.93 -11.92 40.42
CA VAL A 827 -11.95 -11.25 39.63
C VAL A 827 -12.59 -10.10 40.42
N THR A 828 -12.73 -8.94 39.79
CA THR A 828 -13.46 -7.82 40.36
C THR A 828 -14.61 -7.41 39.43
N LEU A 829 -15.78 -7.17 40.00
CA LEU A 829 -16.98 -6.69 39.31
C LEU A 829 -17.32 -5.29 39.80
N SER A 830 -17.75 -4.40 38.91
CA SER A 830 -18.22 -3.06 39.31
C SER A 830 -19.30 -2.52 38.37
N ALA A 831 -20.11 -1.58 38.87
CA ALA A 831 -21.16 -0.94 38.06
C ALA A 831 -20.58 -0.11 36.90
N ALA A 832 -21.25 -0.13 35.76
CA ALA A 832 -21.03 0.78 34.65
C ALA A 832 -22.25 1.70 34.46
N THR A 833 -22.21 2.64 33.51
CA THR A 833 -23.33 3.56 33.26
C THR A 833 -24.54 2.82 32.69
N SER A 834 -25.49 2.47 33.54
CA SER A 834 -26.78 1.84 33.17
C SER A 834 -27.79 2.86 32.64
N PRO A 835 -28.82 2.42 31.90
CA PRO A 835 -29.93 3.29 31.46
C PRO A 835 -30.63 3.99 32.62
N THR A 836 -31.15 5.18 32.37
CA THR A 836 -31.96 5.90 33.37
C THR A 836 -33.35 5.28 33.51
N ASP A 837 -33.88 5.33 34.72
CA ASP A 837 -35.27 5.10 35.09
C ASP A 837 -36.31 5.34 33.98
N THR A 838 -37.00 4.31 33.47
CA THR A 838 -37.90 4.46 32.30
C THR A 838 -39.18 3.62 32.37
N LEU A 839 -40.18 4.01 31.57
CA LEU A 839 -41.36 3.20 31.26
C LEU A 839 -41.05 2.26 30.10
N VAL A 840 -41.52 1.02 30.18
CA VAL A 840 -41.29 -0.04 29.19
C VAL A 840 -42.62 -0.66 28.80
N ALA A 841 -42.85 -0.83 27.50
CA ALA A 841 -44.00 -1.56 27.01
C ALA A 841 -43.79 -3.08 27.19
N GLY A 842 -44.88 -3.79 27.49
CA GLY A 842 -44.86 -5.23 27.71
C GLY A 842 -44.40 -6.00 26.48
N GLY A 843 -43.70 -7.12 26.70
CA GLY A 843 -43.20 -7.99 25.63
C GLY A 843 -41.94 -7.46 24.92
N GLN A 844 -41.30 -6.41 25.45
CA GLN A 844 -40.11 -5.80 24.86
C GLN A 844 -38.85 -6.23 25.61
N ALA A 845 -37.75 -6.38 24.86
CA ALA A 845 -36.42 -6.59 25.42
C ALA A 845 -35.70 -5.24 25.53
N GLU A 846 -35.42 -4.83 26.76
CA GLU A 846 -34.78 -3.54 27.04
C GLU A 846 -33.43 -3.72 27.73
N GLU A 847 -32.52 -2.78 27.48
CA GLU A 847 -31.29 -2.66 28.25
C GLU A 847 -31.63 -2.24 29.69
N VAL A 848 -31.15 -2.99 30.68
CA VAL A 848 -31.48 -2.75 32.10
C VAL A 848 -30.28 -2.44 32.98
N LEU A 849 -29.15 -3.12 32.77
CA LEU A 849 -27.95 -2.97 33.61
C LEU A 849 -26.69 -3.05 32.75
N LYS A 850 -25.67 -2.24 33.07
CA LYS A 850 -24.31 -2.44 32.59
C LYS A 850 -23.36 -2.64 33.76
N PHE A 851 -22.48 -3.61 33.65
CA PHE A 851 -21.45 -3.89 34.66
C PHE A 851 -20.12 -4.22 34.00
N THR A 852 -19.01 -3.98 34.70
CA THR A 852 -17.67 -4.38 34.26
C THR A 852 -17.14 -5.54 35.07
N VAL A 853 -16.37 -6.40 34.43
CA VAL A 853 -15.62 -7.50 35.07
C VAL A 853 -14.16 -7.38 34.68
N ALA A 854 -13.27 -7.43 35.66
CA ALA A 854 -11.83 -7.46 35.46
C ALA A 854 -11.22 -8.76 35.99
N ALA A 855 -10.37 -9.41 35.19
CA ALA A 855 -9.62 -10.60 35.59
C ALA A 855 -8.15 -10.25 35.81
N SER A 856 -7.55 -10.78 36.85
CA SER A 856 -6.12 -10.62 37.14
C SER A 856 -5.39 -11.95 37.16
N ARG A 857 -4.15 -11.96 36.65
CA ARG A 857 -3.15 -13.03 36.74
C ARG A 857 -3.39 -14.29 35.90
N GLU A 858 -4.62 -14.59 35.50
CA GLU A 858 -4.92 -15.65 34.52
C GLU A 858 -6.19 -15.34 33.71
N ASP A 859 -6.35 -16.04 32.59
CA ASP A 859 -7.58 -16.04 31.78
C ASP A 859 -8.71 -16.70 32.57
N MET A 860 -9.92 -16.15 32.45
CA MET A 860 -11.11 -16.59 33.17
C MET A 860 -12.26 -16.91 32.22
N THR A 861 -13.02 -17.95 32.55
CA THR A 861 -14.29 -18.31 31.90
C THR A 861 -15.40 -18.27 32.94
N ILE A 862 -16.52 -17.65 32.59
CA ILE A 862 -17.74 -17.61 33.41
C ILE A 862 -18.76 -18.53 32.74
N THR A 863 -19.17 -19.61 33.41
CA THR A 863 -20.07 -20.59 32.78
C THR A 863 -21.53 -20.31 33.10
N GLN A 864 -21.80 -19.82 34.31
CA GLN A 864 -23.13 -19.54 34.83
C GLN A 864 -23.11 -18.33 35.78
N GLY A 865 -24.26 -17.71 35.99
CA GLY A 865 -24.44 -16.67 36.99
C GLY A 865 -25.89 -16.42 37.33
N TYR A 866 -26.15 -15.85 38.50
CA TYR A 866 -27.49 -15.34 38.84
C TYR A 866 -27.55 -13.82 38.65
N VAL A 867 -28.60 -13.37 37.97
CA VAL A 867 -29.00 -11.96 37.93
C VAL A 867 -30.16 -11.79 38.90
N ASP A 868 -29.98 -10.94 39.91
CA ASP A 868 -31.02 -10.62 40.87
C ASP A 868 -32.08 -9.72 40.21
N VAL A 869 -33.36 -10.04 40.38
CA VAL A 869 -34.49 -9.21 39.92
C VAL A 869 -35.30 -8.78 41.14
N LEU A 870 -35.12 -7.53 41.54
CA LEU A 870 -35.61 -6.94 42.77
C LEU A 870 -36.97 -6.27 42.54
N GLU A 871 -37.83 -6.31 43.56
CA GLU A 871 -39.17 -5.71 43.52
C GLU A 871 -39.13 -4.19 43.70
N VAL A 872 -39.83 -3.47 42.82
CA VAL A 872 -40.09 -2.03 42.96
C VAL A 872 -41.59 -1.78 42.83
N GLY A 873 -42.23 -1.29 43.89
CA GLY A 873 -43.69 -1.24 43.99
C GLY A 873 -44.23 -2.37 44.87
N ALA A 874 -45.54 -2.64 44.80
CA ALA A 874 -46.19 -3.64 45.65
C ALA A 874 -46.55 -4.94 44.90
N LEU A 875 -46.45 -4.93 43.56
CA LEU A 875 -46.76 -6.04 42.67
C LEU A 875 -45.70 -6.18 41.54
N GLY A 876 -44.48 -5.69 41.80
CA GLY A 876 -43.35 -5.66 40.86
C GLY A 876 -42.47 -6.91 40.84
N GLY A 877 -41.19 -6.74 40.51
CA GLY A 877 -40.16 -7.79 40.56
C GLY A 877 -40.21 -8.80 39.41
N LEU A 878 -39.76 -10.05 39.65
CA LEU A 878 -39.61 -11.08 38.61
C LEU A 878 -40.91 -11.39 37.83
N LYS A 879 -42.09 -11.11 38.39
CA LYS A 879 -43.40 -11.19 37.71
C LYS A 879 -43.47 -10.38 36.43
N GLN A 880 -42.65 -9.33 36.31
CA GLN A 880 -42.61 -8.45 35.15
C GLN A 880 -41.68 -8.99 34.06
N ILE A 881 -40.85 -10.00 34.32
CA ILE A 881 -39.75 -10.45 33.45
C ILE A 881 -39.96 -11.89 32.97
N SER A 882 -39.66 -12.15 31.71
CA SER A 882 -39.69 -13.50 31.12
C SER A 882 -38.30 -14.08 30.84
N LYS A 883 -37.33 -13.22 30.50
CA LYS A 883 -35.99 -13.63 30.07
C LYS A 883 -34.96 -12.56 30.41
N VAL A 884 -33.75 -13.00 30.75
CA VAL A 884 -32.56 -12.15 30.93
C VAL A 884 -31.45 -12.64 30.01
N GLU A 885 -30.75 -11.69 29.39
CA GLU A 885 -29.67 -11.92 28.42
C GLU A 885 -28.48 -11.02 28.77
N ILE A 886 -27.26 -11.56 28.66
CA ILE A 886 -26.01 -10.82 28.88
C ILE A 886 -25.25 -10.73 27.57
N TYR A 887 -24.82 -9.53 27.22
CA TYR A 887 -24.10 -9.21 25.99
C TYR A 887 -22.70 -8.68 26.27
N ASP A 888 -21.72 -9.11 25.46
CA ASP A 888 -20.42 -8.47 25.28
C ASP A 888 -20.48 -7.65 23.98
N GLY A 889 -20.64 -6.34 24.10
CA GLY A 889 -20.99 -5.48 22.96
C GLY A 889 -22.32 -5.90 22.32
N THR A 890 -22.28 -6.42 21.09
CA THR A 890 -23.46 -6.93 20.37
C THR A 890 -23.60 -8.45 20.44
N ALA A 891 -22.59 -9.17 20.96
CA ALA A 891 -22.60 -10.63 21.04
C ALA A 891 -23.31 -11.10 22.31
N LEU A 892 -24.31 -11.98 22.15
CA LEU A 892 -24.96 -12.64 23.28
C LEU A 892 -23.98 -13.65 23.88
N VAL A 893 -23.65 -13.51 25.16
CA VAL A 893 -22.68 -14.39 25.85
C VAL A 893 -23.34 -15.34 26.85
N ALA A 894 -24.47 -14.94 27.46
CA ALA A 894 -25.25 -15.78 28.36
C ALA A 894 -26.74 -15.43 28.31
N SER A 895 -27.61 -16.40 28.60
CA SER A 895 -29.07 -16.16 28.68
C SER A 895 -29.76 -17.08 29.68
N GLY A 896 -30.93 -16.67 30.16
CA GLY A 896 -31.74 -17.41 31.12
C GLY A 896 -33.20 -17.01 31.06
N ASN A 897 -34.11 -17.97 31.23
CA ASN A 897 -35.55 -17.70 31.33
C ASN A 897 -35.96 -17.57 32.80
N ALA A 898 -36.90 -16.66 33.09
CA ALA A 898 -37.50 -16.55 34.41
C ALA A 898 -38.47 -17.74 34.63
N THR A 899 -38.18 -18.57 35.63
CA THR A 899 -38.89 -19.85 35.89
C THR A 899 -39.91 -19.80 37.02
N SER A 900 -39.98 -18.70 37.79
CA SER A 900 -40.96 -18.50 38.87
C SER A 900 -41.72 -17.18 38.73
N THR A 901 -42.89 -17.09 39.37
CA THR A 901 -43.82 -15.95 39.27
C THR A 901 -44.23 -15.36 40.63
N GLY A 902 -43.55 -15.68 41.74
CA GLY A 902 -43.80 -15.08 43.08
C GLY A 902 -42.65 -14.15 43.53
N SER A 903 -42.94 -13.07 44.28
CA SER A 903 -41.93 -12.10 44.78
C SER A 903 -41.57 -12.37 46.26
N VAL A 904 -40.35 -12.08 46.73
CA VAL A 904 -39.85 -10.71 46.99
C VAL A 904 -38.40 -10.44 46.53
N ASP A 905 -37.57 -11.44 46.25
CA ASP A 905 -36.26 -11.30 45.55
C ASP A 905 -35.99 -12.59 44.77
N ALA A 906 -36.20 -12.57 43.45
CA ALA A 906 -36.09 -13.79 42.64
C ALA A 906 -35.03 -13.62 41.56
N THR A 907 -34.11 -14.57 41.49
CA THR A 907 -32.97 -14.53 40.58
C THR A 907 -33.26 -15.25 39.27
N VAL A 908 -32.60 -14.82 38.20
CA VAL A 908 -32.58 -15.53 36.92
C VAL A 908 -31.21 -16.16 36.73
N LEU A 909 -31.17 -17.49 36.70
CA LEU A 909 -29.97 -18.23 36.30
C LEU A 909 -29.72 -18.01 34.82
N VAL A 910 -28.60 -17.36 34.50
CA VAL A 910 -28.08 -17.24 33.14
C VAL A 910 -26.93 -18.24 32.95
N SER A 911 -26.91 -18.89 31.79
CA SER A 911 -25.82 -19.79 31.40
C SER A 911 -25.22 -19.31 30.08
N GLU A 912 -23.94 -19.58 29.89
CA GLU A 912 -23.26 -19.27 28.63
C GLU A 912 -24.00 -19.90 27.43
N VAL A 913 -24.07 -19.18 26.31
CA VAL A 913 -24.80 -19.66 25.12
C VAL A 913 -24.01 -20.70 24.32
N SER A 914 -22.69 -20.72 24.47
CA SER A 914 -21.79 -21.74 23.93
C SER A 914 -20.52 -21.79 24.78
N ALA A 915 -19.89 -22.94 24.92
CA ALA A 915 -18.68 -23.10 25.73
C ALA A 915 -17.61 -22.03 25.40
N GLY A 916 -17.26 -21.20 26.39
CA GLY A 916 -16.27 -20.14 26.26
C GLY A 916 -16.79 -18.82 25.67
N SER A 917 -18.11 -18.65 25.47
CA SER A 917 -18.67 -17.39 24.99
C SER A 917 -18.55 -16.27 26.01
N TRP A 918 -18.46 -16.60 27.30
CA TRP A 918 -18.30 -15.64 28.39
C TRP A 918 -16.89 -15.71 29.00
N LYS A 919 -15.90 -15.32 28.18
CA LYS A 919 -14.46 -15.35 28.50
C LYS A 919 -13.86 -13.94 28.70
N LEU A 920 -12.93 -13.83 29.64
CA LEU A 920 -12.11 -12.65 29.92
C LEU A 920 -10.62 -13.05 30.00
N LEU A 921 -9.72 -12.31 29.32
CA LEU A 921 -8.28 -12.62 29.38
C LEU A 921 -7.62 -12.00 30.62
N ALA A 922 -6.48 -12.56 31.04
CA ALA A 922 -5.69 -12.03 32.14
C ALA A 922 -5.36 -10.54 31.94
N GLY A 923 -5.67 -9.71 32.94
CA GLY A 923 -5.42 -8.27 32.90
C GLY A 923 -6.44 -7.45 32.10
N GLN A 924 -7.48 -8.07 31.54
CA GLN A 924 -8.56 -7.35 30.86
C GLN A 924 -9.69 -6.93 31.80
N THR A 925 -10.32 -5.81 31.45
CA THR A 925 -11.61 -5.36 31.97
C THR A 925 -12.60 -5.29 30.80
N LYS A 926 -13.76 -5.96 30.92
CA LYS A 926 -14.84 -5.90 29.93
C LYS A 926 -16.11 -5.34 30.52
N THR A 927 -16.91 -4.63 29.71
CA THR A 927 -18.25 -4.16 30.09
C THR A 927 -19.30 -5.08 29.45
N TYR A 928 -20.16 -5.66 30.28
CA TYR A 928 -21.30 -6.46 29.85
C TYR A 928 -22.59 -5.68 29.99
N THR A 929 -23.52 -5.95 29.08
CA THR A 929 -24.85 -5.35 29.03
C THR A 929 -25.90 -6.40 29.31
N VAL A 930 -26.72 -6.19 30.34
CA VAL A 930 -27.87 -7.02 30.66
C VAL A 930 -29.09 -6.45 29.94
N LYS A 931 -29.78 -7.30 29.19
CA LYS A 931 -31.10 -7.02 28.64
C LYS A 931 -32.14 -7.91 29.30
N ALA A 932 -33.29 -7.34 29.61
CA ALA A 932 -34.41 -8.08 30.17
C ALA A 932 -35.62 -7.98 29.25
N THR A 933 -36.26 -9.11 28.97
CA THR A 933 -37.53 -9.16 28.25
C THR A 933 -38.67 -9.08 29.25
N THR A 934 -39.53 -8.09 29.08
CA THR A 934 -40.72 -7.93 29.92
C THR A 934 -41.84 -8.86 29.49
N ARG A 935 -42.67 -9.30 30.42
CA ARG A 935 -43.97 -9.92 30.12
C ARG A 935 -44.97 -8.83 29.72
N VAL A 936 -46.04 -9.21 29.04
CA VAL A 936 -47.13 -8.29 28.66
C VAL A 936 -48.16 -8.25 29.80
N PRO A 937 -48.38 -7.10 30.47
CA PRO A 937 -49.50 -6.96 31.39
C PRO A 937 -50.84 -7.07 30.64
N ASP A 938 -51.76 -7.92 31.12
CA ASP A 938 -53.11 -8.05 30.58
C ASP A 938 -54.05 -8.66 31.63
N TYR A 939 -54.83 -7.83 32.31
CA TYR A 939 -55.65 -8.26 33.44
C TYR A 939 -56.66 -9.36 33.10
N TYR A 940 -57.23 -9.34 31.90
CA TYR A 940 -58.39 -10.19 31.61
C TYR A 940 -57.98 -11.58 31.16
N THR A 941 -56.91 -11.69 30.37
CA THR A 941 -56.26 -12.98 30.11
C THR A 941 -55.86 -13.66 31.43
N GLN A 942 -55.41 -12.87 32.42
CA GLN A 942 -55.02 -13.33 33.78
C GLN A 942 -56.21 -13.82 34.62
N VAL A 943 -57.35 -13.11 34.59
CA VAL A 943 -58.57 -13.52 35.30
C VAL A 943 -59.17 -14.80 34.70
N ILE A 944 -59.11 -14.97 33.36
CA ILE A 944 -59.57 -16.19 32.68
C ILE A 944 -58.64 -17.38 32.93
N SER A 945 -57.32 -17.18 32.96
CA SER A 945 -56.34 -18.25 33.18
C SER A 945 -56.24 -18.72 34.63
N GLY A 946 -56.83 -17.98 35.59
CA GLY A 946 -56.81 -18.31 37.01
C GLY A 946 -55.43 -18.18 37.67
N THR A 947 -54.48 -17.49 37.01
CA THR A 947 -53.10 -17.34 37.48
C THR A 947 -52.96 -16.05 38.31
N THR A 948 -52.55 -16.17 39.58
CA THR A 948 -52.44 -15.05 40.53
C THR A 948 -51.08 -14.32 40.48
N SER A 949 -50.29 -14.49 39.41
CA SER A 949 -48.85 -14.28 39.44
C SER A 949 -48.27 -13.50 38.25
N ASP A 950 -49.09 -12.75 37.52
CA ASP A 950 -48.70 -12.19 36.22
C ASP A 950 -48.38 -10.68 36.27
N ALA A 951 -47.72 -10.20 35.20
CA ALA A 951 -47.27 -8.82 35.05
C ALA A 951 -48.43 -7.81 35.16
N THR A 952 -48.16 -6.72 35.85
CA THR A 952 -49.11 -5.64 36.16
C THR A 952 -48.57 -4.31 35.67
N SER A 953 -49.39 -3.54 34.94
CA SER A 953 -48.99 -2.22 34.46
C SER A 953 -48.77 -1.23 35.60
N GLY A 954 -47.68 -0.45 35.53
CA GLY A 954 -47.31 0.56 36.51
C GLY A 954 -46.42 0.06 37.64
N GLU A 955 -46.10 -1.23 37.68
CA GLU A 955 -45.20 -1.82 38.67
C GLU A 955 -43.77 -1.89 38.14
N GLY A 956 -42.79 -1.86 39.06
CA GLY A 956 -41.39 -1.73 38.72
C GLY A 956 -40.50 -2.93 39.03
N VAL A 957 -39.29 -2.88 38.48
CA VAL A 957 -38.20 -3.83 38.69
C VAL A 957 -36.85 -3.11 38.77
N ASP A 958 -35.94 -3.69 39.55
CA ASP A 958 -34.51 -3.36 39.58
C ASP A 958 -33.68 -4.65 39.38
N PHE A 959 -32.44 -4.54 38.92
CA PHE A 959 -31.56 -5.67 38.60
C PHE A 959 -30.21 -5.54 39.29
N ALA A 960 -29.66 -6.64 39.80
CA ALA A 960 -28.29 -6.64 40.31
C ALA A 960 -27.50 -7.89 39.87
N VAL A 961 -26.18 -7.75 39.83
CA VAL A 961 -25.22 -8.84 39.58
C VAL A 961 -24.11 -8.74 40.60
N ASP A 962 -23.84 -9.84 41.30
CA ASP A 962 -22.72 -9.97 42.24
C ASP A 962 -21.69 -10.98 41.72
N SER A 963 -20.41 -10.66 41.83
CA SER A 963 -19.31 -11.58 41.53
C SER A 963 -19.37 -12.90 42.32
N ALA A 964 -19.96 -12.89 43.52
CA ALA A 964 -20.18 -14.08 44.35
C ALA A 964 -21.18 -15.05 43.72
N ASN A 965 -22.10 -14.56 42.89
CA ASN A 965 -23.17 -15.32 42.25
C ASN A 965 -22.79 -15.87 40.87
N LEU A 966 -21.54 -15.66 40.43
CA LEU A 966 -21.01 -16.17 39.16
C LEU A 966 -20.20 -17.46 39.38
N THR A 967 -20.29 -18.42 38.46
CA THR A 967 -19.41 -19.59 38.42
C THR A 967 -18.23 -19.26 37.51
N ILE A 968 -17.05 -19.01 38.11
CA ILE A 968 -15.85 -18.55 37.41
C ILE A 968 -14.75 -19.58 37.55
N SER A 969 -14.14 -19.96 36.43
CA SER A 969 -12.94 -20.82 36.40
C SER A 969 -11.78 -20.11 35.68
N GLY A 970 -10.62 -20.11 36.32
CA GLY A 970 -9.34 -19.78 35.72
C GLY A 970 -8.87 -20.91 34.80
N VAL A 971 -8.25 -20.56 33.69
CA VAL A 971 -7.72 -21.54 32.73
C VAL A 971 -6.64 -22.42 33.36
N THR A 972 -5.87 -21.88 34.31
CA THR A 972 -4.78 -22.60 34.97
C THR A 972 -5.21 -23.16 36.33
N SER A 973 -5.89 -22.36 37.15
CA SER A 973 -6.21 -22.74 38.54
C SER A 973 -7.50 -23.55 38.69
N GLY A 974 -8.36 -23.62 37.67
CA GLY A 974 -9.70 -24.21 37.79
C GLY A 974 -10.67 -23.26 38.49
N GLU A 975 -11.57 -23.77 39.34
CA GLU A 975 -12.60 -22.93 39.98
C GLU A 975 -11.97 -21.84 40.88
N ILE A 976 -12.34 -20.58 40.63
CA ILE A 976 -11.84 -19.44 41.41
C ILE A 976 -12.58 -19.39 42.75
N ALA A 977 -11.88 -19.45 43.87
CA ALA A 977 -12.53 -19.39 45.19
C ALA A 977 -13.27 -18.07 45.42
N ALA A 978 -14.34 -18.08 46.23
CA ALA A 978 -15.14 -16.89 46.55
C ALA A 978 -14.29 -15.73 47.13
N GLY A 979 -13.26 -16.03 47.92
CA GLY A 979 -12.36 -15.02 48.49
C GLY A 979 -11.47 -14.30 47.46
N SER A 980 -11.37 -14.82 46.23
CA SER A 980 -10.65 -14.21 45.10
C SER A 980 -11.58 -13.42 44.17
N ARG A 981 -12.85 -13.25 44.56
CA ARG A 981 -13.87 -12.52 43.80
C ARG A 981 -14.39 -11.36 44.64
N SER A 982 -14.65 -10.20 44.04
CA SER A 982 -15.26 -9.09 44.77
C SER A 982 -16.08 -8.14 43.88
N GLY A 983 -17.08 -7.51 44.51
CA GLY A 983 -17.87 -6.42 43.92
C GLY A 983 -19.20 -6.86 43.29
N SER A 984 -20.08 -5.87 43.14
CA SER A 984 -21.44 -5.99 42.62
C SER A 984 -21.82 -4.78 41.75
N ALA A 985 -22.90 -4.90 40.98
CA ALA A 985 -23.50 -3.83 40.20
C ALA A 985 -25.02 -3.90 40.32
N SER A 986 -25.67 -2.74 40.42
CA SER A 986 -27.14 -2.61 40.49
C SER A 986 -27.65 -1.64 39.44
N ALA A 987 -28.90 -1.83 39.02
CA ALA A 987 -29.54 -1.05 37.97
C ALA A 987 -30.32 0.15 38.55
N ASN A 988 -31.05 0.78 37.64
CA ASN A 988 -32.03 1.83 37.91
C ASN A 988 -33.43 1.21 37.79
N ASN A 989 -34.47 1.93 38.21
CA ASN A 989 -35.83 1.36 38.28
C ASN A 989 -36.55 1.41 36.93
N PHE A 990 -37.06 0.28 36.45
CA PHE A 990 -37.89 0.17 35.24
C PHE A 990 -39.33 -0.10 35.59
N TYR A 991 -40.29 0.50 34.88
CA TYR A 991 -41.73 0.32 35.14
C TYR A 991 -42.41 -0.24 33.90
N VAL A 992 -43.10 -1.37 34.05
CA VAL A 992 -43.68 -2.10 32.91
C VAL A 992 -45.15 -1.72 32.75
N PHE A 993 -45.59 -1.51 31.51
CA PHE A 993 -46.97 -1.21 31.12
C PHE A 993 -47.38 -2.07 29.92
N LYS A 994 -48.67 -2.35 29.72
CA LYS A 994 -49.14 -3.07 28.51
C LYS A 994 -48.75 -2.32 27.24
N ALA A 995 -48.98 -1.02 27.23
CA ALA A 995 -48.61 -0.10 26.17
C ALA A 995 -48.21 1.25 26.77
N ILE A 996 -47.40 2.03 26.05
CA ILE A 996 -47.00 3.38 26.47
C ILE A 996 -47.13 4.38 25.31
N PRO A 997 -47.53 5.64 25.57
CA PRO A 997 -47.46 6.69 24.58
C PRO A 997 -46.04 7.27 24.49
N LYS A 998 -45.58 7.52 23.27
CA LYS A 998 -44.39 8.33 22.98
C LYS A 998 -44.80 9.62 22.28
N PHE A 999 -44.20 10.74 22.70
CA PHE A 999 -44.58 12.07 22.22
C PHE A 999 -43.51 12.64 21.29
N GLN A 1000 -43.95 13.27 20.20
CA GLN A 1000 -43.11 14.16 19.41
C GLN A 1000 -43.63 15.58 19.61
N LEU A 1001 -42.85 16.42 20.30
CA LEU A 1001 -43.24 17.77 20.70
C LEU A 1001 -43.07 18.78 19.55
N ASN A 1002 -43.71 19.95 19.68
CA ASN A 1002 -43.84 20.93 18.60
C ASN A 1002 -42.53 21.35 17.95
N ASP A 1003 -41.49 21.59 18.75
CA ASP A 1003 -40.15 21.97 18.31
C ASP A 1003 -39.45 20.89 17.48
N THR A 1004 -39.78 19.62 17.71
CA THR A 1004 -39.22 18.46 16.99
C THR A 1004 -40.00 18.08 15.72
N LEU A 1005 -41.07 18.81 15.36
CA LEU A 1005 -41.90 18.55 14.17
C LEU A 1005 -41.36 19.17 12.86
N GLY A 1006 -40.21 19.83 12.88
CA GLY A 1006 -39.61 20.42 11.67
C GLY A 1006 -40.51 21.50 11.04
N THR A 1007 -40.88 21.32 9.77
CA THR A 1007 -41.74 22.25 9.01
C THR A 1007 -43.22 22.14 9.37
N GLU A 1008 -43.63 21.05 10.04
CA GLU A 1008 -45.03 20.86 10.45
C GLU A 1008 -45.38 21.60 11.75
N LYS A 1009 -44.39 22.12 12.48
CA LYS A 1009 -44.58 22.76 13.78
C LYS A 1009 -45.59 23.91 13.72
N ALA A 1010 -46.37 24.04 14.78
CA ALA A 1010 -47.22 25.20 15.00
C ALA A 1010 -46.38 26.42 15.42
N GLY A 1011 -46.98 27.61 15.30
CA GLY A 1011 -46.30 28.90 15.44
C GLY A 1011 -46.04 29.57 14.10
N GLY A 1012 -45.53 30.80 14.13
CA GLY A 1012 -45.22 31.55 12.92
C GLY A 1012 -45.23 33.07 13.09
N THR A 1013 -45.26 33.79 11.97
CA THR A 1013 -45.34 35.25 12.00
C THR A 1013 -46.79 35.71 12.09
N LEU A 1014 -47.11 36.58 13.05
CA LEU A 1014 -48.46 37.11 13.24
C LEU A 1014 -48.78 38.21 12.21
N PRO A 1015 -49.77 38.02 11.30
CA PRO A 1015 -50.13 39.02 10.30
C PRO A 1015 -50.90 40.21 10.90
N GLN A 1016 -50.94 41.33 10.14
CA GLN A 1016 -51.71 42.52 10.50
C GLN A 1016 -53.21 42.20 10.54
N GLY A 1017 -53.83 42.38 11.71
CA GLY A 1017 -55.27 42.11 11.94
C GLY A 1017 -55.56 40.81 12.69
N GLY A 1018 -54.54 40.02 13.04
CA GLY A 1018 -54.72 38.73 13.72
C GLY A 1018 -54.83 37.54 12.75
N LYS A 1019 -55.07 36.34 13.27
CA LYS A 1019 -55.16 35.10 12.48
C LYS A 1019 -56.29 34.22 13.01
N THR A 1020 -57.27 33.92 12.15
CA THR A 1020 -58.33 32.94 12.45
C THR A 1020 -57.79 31.52 12.35
N ALA A 1021 -58.26 30.63 13.23
CA ALA A 1021 -57.87 29.23 13.37
C ALA A 1021 -56.34 29.04 13.38
N ALA A 1022 -55.62 29.92 14.09
CA ALA A 1022 -54.17 29.84 14.21
C ALA A 1022 -53.78 28.53 14.90
N GLU A 1023 -52.82 27.81 14.32
CA GLU A 1023 -52.24 26.62 14.95
C GLU A 1023 -51.32 27.08 16.08
N LEU A 1024 -51.77 26.91 17.32
CA LEU A 1024 -51.11 27.40 18.52
C LEU A 1024 -50.05 26.43 19.02
N TYR A 1025 -50.33 25.13 18.98
CA TYR A 1025 -49.38 24.08 19.36
C TYR A 1025 -49.68 22.80 18.58
N LYS A 1026 -48.66 22.07 18.11
CA LYS A 1026 -48.83 20.79 17.43
C LYS A 1026 -47.90 19.74 18.02
N PHE A 1027 -48.38 18.52 18.19
CA PHE A 1027 -47.59 17.41 18.69
C PHE A 1027 -48.11 16.10 18.12
N LYS A 1028 -47.27 15.07 18.11
CA LYS A 1028 -47.66 13.72 17.71
C LYS A 1028 -47.60 12.77 18.90
N VAL A 1029 -48.52 11.83 18.95
CA VAL A 1029 -48.55 10.76 19.96
C VAL A 1029 -48.56 9.42 19.24
N THR A 1030 -47.59 8.58 19.55
CA THR A 1030 -47.42 7.23 18.99
C THR A 1030 -47.64 6.20 20.08
N ALA A 1031 -48.43 5.16 19.80
CA ALA A 1031 -48.65 4.06 20.72
C ALA A 1031 -47.59 2.96 20.52
N VAL A 1032 -46.96 2.52 21.61
CA VAL A 1032 -45.91 1.49 21.60
C VAL A 1032 -46.33 0.29 22.44
N GLY A 1033 -46.22 -0.92 21.87
CA GLY A 1033 -46.57 -2.20 22.50
C GLY A 1033 -48.04 -2.62 22.36
N GLY A 1034 -48.96 -1.65 22.31
CA GLY A 1034 -50.39 -1.86 22.15
C GLY A 1034 -51.12 -0.53 21.99
N ASP A 1035 -52.44 -0.55 21.97
CA ASP A 1035 -53.27 0.67 21.87
C ASP A 1035 -53.11 1.55 23.10
N VAL A 1036 -53.14 2.87 22.91
CA VAL A 1036 -53.09 3.86 24.00
C VAL A 1036 -54.28 4.81 23.90
N GLY A 1037 -54.98 5.02 25.01
CA GLY A 1037 -56.09 5.97 25.11
C GLY A 1037 -55.63 7.30 25.69
N LEU A 1038 -55.99 8.42 25.06
CA LEU A 1038 -55.66 9.77 25.49
C LEU A 1038 -56.91 10.48 26.04
N PHE A 1039 -56.83 11.00 27.27
CA PHE A 1039 -58.00 11.55 27.98
C PHE A 1039 -58.00 13.08 28.11
N SER A 1040 -56.87 13.66 28.49
CA SER A 1040 -56.78 15.13 28.60
C SER A 1040 -55.35 15.65 28.48
N PHE A 1041 -55.25 16.89 28.03
CA PHE A 1041 -54.01 17.65 27.92
C PHE A 1041 -54.16 19.04 28.54
N VAL A 1042 -53.12 19.52 29.21
CA VAL A 1042 -53.03 20.88 29.76
C VAL A 1042 -51.95 21.66 29.01
N PHE A 1043 -52.32 22.86 28.55
CA PHE A 1043 -51.40 23.79 27.91
C PHE A 1043 -51.23 25.06 28.72
N LEU A 1044 -50.00 25.55 28.81
CA LEU A 1044 -49.68 26.90 29.27
C LEU A 1044 -49.75 27.85 28.07
N VAL A 1045 -50.53 28.91 28.22
CA VAL A 1045 -50.71 29.97 27.22
C VAL A 1045 -50.18 31.28 27.80
N ASN A 1046 -49.34 31.97 27.05
CA ASN A 1046 -48.72 33.23 27.43
C ASN A 1046 -48.91 34.25 26.30
N THR A 1047 -49.41 35.44 26.62
CA THR A 1047 -49.69 36.48 25.62
C THR A 1047 -49.13 37.84 26.06
N THR A 1048 -48.79 38.71 25.10
CA THR A 1048 -48.39 40.10 25.36
C THR A 1048 -49.40 41.09 24.78
N THR A 1049 -49.18 41.63 23.58
CA THR A 1049 -50.09 42.63 22.97
C THR A 1049 -51.16 42.01 22.04
N ALA A 1050 -51.04 40.71 21.73
CA ALA A 1050 -52.02 39.94 20.99
C ALA A 1050 -52.89 39.13 21.96
N THR A 1051 -54.17 38.94 21.64
CA THR A 1051 -55.13 38.23 22.48
C THR A 1051 -55.68 37.01 21.74
N LEU A 1052 -56.26 36.05 22.46
CA LEU A 1052 -56.90 34.87 21.87
C LEU A 1052 -58.40 34.92 22.13
N THR A 1053 -59.20 34.61 21.12
CA THR A 1053 -60.63 34.34 21.35
C THR A 1053 -60.76 33.05 22.15
N GLN A 1054 -61.56 33.06 23.23
CA GLN A 1054 -61.78 31.90 24.12
C GLN A 1054 -62.56 30.77 23.42
N SER A 1055 -61.98 30.16 22.39
CA SER A 1055 -62.54 29.07 21.60
C SER A 1055 -61.41 28.12 21.18
N TYR A 1056 -60.72 27.58 22.18
CA TYR A 1056 -59.63 26.63 21.99
C TYR A 1056 -60.20 25.29 21.55
N LYS A 1057 -59.66 24.74 20.46
CA LYS A 1057 -60.05 23.42 19.96
C LYS A 1057 -58.80 22.60 19.66
N LEU A 1058 -58.80 21.35 20.11
CA LEU A 1058 -57.79 20.36 19.73
C LEU A 1058 -58.32 19.58 18.54
N TYR A 1059 -57.52 19.45 17.49
CA TYR A 1059 -57.85 18.70 16.29
C TYR A 1059 -56.98 17.45 16.16
N ASP A 1060 -57.58 16.31 15.85
CA ASP A 1060 -56.89 15.15 15.25
C ASP A 1060 -57.08 15.26 13.74
N GLY A 1061 -56.01 15.65 13.03
CA GLY A 1061 -56.10 16.00 11.61
C GLY A 1061 -57.09 17.15 11.37
N GLY A 1062 -58.17 16.88 10.63
CA GLY A 1062 -59.23 17.85 10.32
C GLY A 1062 -60.40 17.87 11.31
N THR A 1063 -60.47 16.92 12.25
CA THR A 1063 -61.62 16.72 13.13
C THR A 1063 -61.33 17.28 14.52
N ALA A 1064 -62.22 18.12 15.04
CA ALA A 1064 -62.11 18.58 16.43
C ALA A 1064 -62.37 17.39 17.38
N VAL A 1065 -61.50 17.19 18.37
CA VAL A 1065 -61.58 16.09 19.36
C VAL A 1065 -61.66 16.59 20.80
N ALA A 1066 -61.48 17.89 21.03
CA ALA A 1066 -61.73 18.55 22.29
C ALA A 1066 -61.95 20.06 22.06
N ALA A 1067 -62.73 20.70 22.93
CA ALA A 1067 -62.81 22.15 22.99
C ALA A 1067 -62.84 22.66 24.42
N THR A 1068 -62.40 23.91 24.61
CA THR A 1068 -62.61 24.65 25.86
C THR A 1068 -62.70 26.14 25.58
N THR A 1069 -63.51 26.82 26.39
CA THR A 1069 -63.63 28.27 26.40
C THR A 1069 -63.18 28.88 27.72
N THR A 1070 -62.61 28.06 28.62
CA THR A 1070 -62.29 28.45 30.00
C THR A 1070 -60.82 28.19 30.30
N PHE A 1071 -60.19 29.14 30.99
CA PHE A 1071 -58.91 28.91 31.65
C PHE A 1071 -59.12 28.13 32.95
N VAL A 1072 -58.16 27.27 33.29
CA VAL A 1072 -58.18 26.44 34.49
C VAL A 1072 -57.14 27.02 35.45
N GLY A 1073 -57.57 27.74 36.49
CA GLY A 1073 -56.63 28.19 37.52
C GLY A 1073 -57.25 29.04 38.62
N SER A 1074 -57.00 28.60 39.85
CA SER A 1074 -57.30 29.25 41.14
C SER A 1074 -56.00 29.57 41.90
N ASP A 1075 -54.93 29.98 41.20
CA ASP A 1075 -53.76 30.51 41.88
C ASP A 1075 -54.01 32.00 42.22
N THR A 1076 -53.62 32.39 43.42
CA THR A 1076 -53.89 33.70 44.01
C THR A 1076 -52.91 34.79 43.54
N ASN A 1077 -52.13 34.58 42.47
CA ASN A 1077 -51.13 35.58 42.05
C ASN A 1077 -50.76 35.66 40.55
N SER A 1078 -51.50 34.98 39.66
CA SER A 1078 -51.31 35.06 38.21
C SER A 1078 -52.40 35.92 37.55
N HIS A 1079 -51.99 36.95 36.80
CA HIS A 1079 -52.90 37.83 36.04
C HIS A 1079 -53.80 37.01 35.10
N TYR A 1080 -55.07 36.89 35.47
CA TYR A 1080 -56.11 36.21 34.70
C TYR A 1080 -56.26 36.84 33.31
N LEU A 1081 -56.07 36.04 32.25
CA LEU A 1081 -56.55 36.38 30.91
C LEU A 1081 -58.09 36.37 30.95
N SER A 1082 -58.69 37.51 31.26
CA SER A 1082 -60.12 37.75 31.02
C SER A 1082 -60.36 38.03 29.54
N ASN A 1083 -61.61 37.97 29.09
CA ASN A 1083 -61.95 38.03 27.65
C ASN A 1083 -61.30 39.24 26.96
N ASN A 1084 -60.45 38.98 25.96
CA ASN A 1084 -59.65 39.99 25.26
C ASN A 1084 -58.67 40.82 26.11
N ALA A 1085 -58.20 40.30 27.25
CA ALA A 1085 -57.18 40.96 28.05
C ALA A 1085 -55.82 40.96 27.32
N ILE A 1086 -55.20 42.14 27.25
CA ILE A 1086 -53.88 42.36 26.68
C ILE A 1086 -52.83 42.02 27.75
N GLY A 1087 -52.11 40.91 27.58
CA GLY A 1087 -50.96 40.53 28.41
C GLY A 1087 -51.33 39.62 29.58
N GLY A 1088 -50.71 38.44 29.68
CA GLY A 1088 -50.92 37.50 30.79
C GLY A 1088 -50.58 36.04 30.49
N LYS A 1089 -50.55 35.22 31.54
CA LYS A 1089 -50.37 33.76 31.48
C LYS A 1089 -51.63 33.06 31.98
N GLY A 1090 -52.03 31.97 31.32
CA GLY A 1090 -53.16 31.15 31.73
C GLY A 1090 -52.98 29.68 31.32
N LEU A 1091 -53.61 28.77 32.05
CA LEU A 1091 -53.64 27.35 31.71
C LEU A 1091 -54.98 27.01 31.06
N ILE A 1092 -54.96 26.18 30.03
CA ILE A 1092 -56.18 25.60 29.44
C ILE A 1092 -56.10 24.08 29.53
N ARG A 1093 -57.21 23.45 29.90
CA ARG A 1093 -57.37 22.00 29.88
C ARG A 1093 -58.30 21.62 28.74
N LEU A 1094 -57.85 20.69 27.91
CA LEU A 1094 -58.65 20.06 26.87
C LEU A 1094 -58.92 18.63 27.27
N ILE A 1095 -60.19 18.31 27.47
CA ILE A 1095 -60.69 16.96 27.74
C ILE A 1095 -61.29 16.44 26.44
N LEU A 1096 -60.92 15.21 26.06
CA LEU A 1096 -61.32 14.64 24.78
C LEU A 1096 -62.76 14.14 24.84
N THR A 1097 -63.55 14.51 23.83
CA THR A 1097 -64.99 14.23 23.72
C THR A 1097 -65.32 13.60 22.38
N ASN A 1098 -66.46 12.91 22.31
CA ASN A 1098 -66.89 12.20 21.10
C ASN A 1098 -67.32 13.15 19.96
N ASP A 1099 -67.72 14.38 20.29
CA ASP A 1099 -68.19 15.39 19.35
C ASP A 1099 -67.21 16.56 19.18
N GLY A 1100 -66.08 16.54 19.89
CA GLY A 1100 -65.06 17.57 19.85
C GLY A 1100 -65.47 18.91 20.46
N THR A 1101 -66.56 18.94 21.22
CA THR A 1101 -67.06 20.13 21.90
C THR A 1101 -66.64 20.16 23.38
N THR A 1102 -66.93 21.27 24.07
CA THR A 1102 -66.64 21.39 25.50
C THR A 1102 -67.48 20.36 26.28
N PRO A 1103 -66.90 19.60 27.22
CA PRO A 1103 -67.62 18.55 27.93
C PRO A 1103 -68.91 19.04 28.56
N ASN A 1104 -69.98 18.26 28.41
CA ASN A 1104 -71.23 18.54 29.10
C ASN A 1104 -71.05 18.43 30.62
N GLY A 1105 -71.91 19.10 31.39
CA GLY A 1105 -71.80 19.13 32.86
C GLY A 1105 -71.86 17.75 33.54
N ALA A 1106 -72.36 16.72 32.85
CA ALA A 1106 -72.39 15.34 33.30
C ALA A 1106 -71.23 14.47 32.77
N MET A 1107 -70.34 15.02 31.94
CA MET A 1107 -69.18 14.37 31.29
C MET A 1107 -69.50 13.06 30.54
N ASN A 1108 -70.74 12.92 30.04
CA ASN A 1108 -71.17 11.70 29.36
C ASN A 1108 -70.56 11.55 27.95
N ASP A 1109 -70.20 12.68 27.34
CA ASP A 1109 -69.56 12.85 26.04
C ASP A 1109 -68.04 12.64 26.04
N VAL A 1110 -67.43 12.59 27.23
CA VAL A 1110 -65.99 12.35 27.39
C VAL A 1110 -65.65 10.91 27.02
N VAL A 1111 -64.71 10.75 26.08
CA VAL A 1111 -64.20 9.45 25.61
C VAL A 1111 -62.71 9.56 25.33
N PRO A 1112 -61.90 8.53 25.63
CA PRO A 1112 -60.50 8.54 25.25
C PRO A 1112 -60.35 8.53 23.74
N LEU A 1113 -59.45 9.36 23.21
CA LEU A 1113 -58.98 9.21 21.84
C LEU A 1113 -57.97 8.08 21.78
N THR A 1114 -58.34 7.00 21.10
CA THR A 1114 -57.46 5.85 20.90
C THR A 1114 -56.40 6.16 19.82
N VAL A 1115 -55.16 5.87 20.16
CA VAL A 1115 -54.03 5.73 19.24
C VAL A 1115 -53.80 4.24 19.07
N ASP A 1116 -54.12 3.72 17.88
CA ASP A 1116 -53.96 2.29 17.59
C ASP A 1116 -52.48 1.91 17.65
N SER A 1117 -52.19 0.68 18.08
CA SER A 1117 -50.83 0.16 18.21
C SER A 1117 -49.97 0.41 16.97
N GLY A 1118 -48.78 0.97 17.18
CA GLY A 1118 -47.83 1.28 16.09
C GLY A 1118 -48.22 2.47 15.21
N THR A 1119 -49.38 3.09 15.44
CA THR A 1119 -49.84 4.28 14.71
C THR A 1119 -49.50 5.57 15.46
N THR A 1120 -49.55 6.68 14.73
CA THR A 1120 -49.28 8.02 15.26
C THR A 1120 -50.46 8.94 14.99
N LYS A 1121 -50.99 9.59 16.02
CA LYS A 1121 -51.97 10.68 15.91
C LYS A 1121 -51.27 12.04 15.92
N THR A 1122 -51.74 12.97 15.08
CA THR A 1122 -51.22 14.35 15.03
C THR A 1122 -52.25 15.30 15.60
N LEU A 1123 -51.96 15.84 16.78
CA LEU A 1123 -52.86 16.71 17.53
C LEU A 1123 -52.45 18.17 17.38
N THR A 1124 -53.40 19.01 16.95
CA THR A 1124 -53.16 20.44 16.71
C THR A 1124 -54.14 21.30 17.52
N LEU A 1125 -53.61 22.07 18.46
CA LEU A 1125 -54.37 23.08 19.20
C LEU A 1125 -54.56 24.32 18.32
N LYS A 1126 -55.80 24.79 18.17
CA LYS A 1126 -56.15 25.99 17.40
C LYS A 1126 -57.05 26.94 18.19
N ALA A 1127 -56.88 28.24 17.98
CA ALA A 1127 -57.82 29.30 18.35
C ALA A 1127 -57.59 30.54 17.45
N ASP A 1128 -58.49 31.53 17.47
CA ASP A 1128 -58.26 32.78 16.74
C ASP A 1128 -57.35 33.71 17.56
N ILE A 1129 -56.33 34.27 16.91
CA ILE A 1129 -55.50 35.36 17.45
C ILE A 1129 -56.10 36.68 16.98
N VAL A 1130 -56.43 37.57 17.92
CA VAL A 1130 -57.02 38.89 17.64
C VAL A 1130 -56.15 39.99 18.23
N CYS A 1131 -55.94 41.05 17.44
CA CYS A 1131 -55.29 42.27 17.87
C CYS A 1131 -56.36 43.33 18.18
N GLN A 1132 -56.58 43.70 19.45
CA GLN A 1132 -57.57 44.74 19.77
C GLN A 1132 -57.04 46.16 19.47
N ASN A 1133 -57.92 47.00 18.90
CA ASN A 1133 -57.69 48.44 18.74
C ASN A 1133 -58.07 49.19 20.02
N ILE A 1134 -57.12 49.34 20.96
CA ILE A 1134 -57.25 50.28 22.08
C ILE A 1134 -55.91 51.00 22.27
N GLY A 1135 -55.81 52.25 21.79
CA GLY A 1135 -54.80 53.23 22.21
C GLY A 1135 -53.33 53.01 21.81
N THR A 1136 -52.89 51.78 21.54
CA THR A 1136 -51.55 51.45 21.02
C THR A 1136 -51.66 50.34 19.99
N THR A 1137 -51.18 50.62 18.79
CA THR A 1137 -51.41 49.84 17.57
C THR A 1137 -50.57 48.56 17.49
N CYS A 1138 -51.22 47.39 17.44
CA CYS A 1138 -50.68 46.20 16.73
C CYS A 1138 -50.78 46.36 15.20
N GLY A 1139 -50.80 47.61 14.72
CA GLY A 1139 -51.08 48.00 13.32
C GLY A 1139 -50.06 48.96 12.72
N ALA A 1140 -49.07 49.42 13.50
CA ALA A 1140 -47.94 50.19 12.99
C ALA A 1140 -46.74 49.26 12.75
N SER A 1141 -45.85 49.63 11.82
CA SER A 1141 -44.61 48.92 11.42
C SER A 1141 -43.57 48.71 12.54
N SER A 1142 -43.95 48.90 13.81
CA SER A 1142 -43.11 48.76 15.02
C SER A 1142 -43.85 48.14 16.23
N GLY A 1143 -45.05 47.58 16.07
CA GLY A 1143 -45.79 46.95 17.17
C GLY A 1143 -45.47 45.45 17.33
N ASN A 1144 -44.78 45.06 18.41
CA ASN A 1144 -44.49 43.67 18.73
C ASN A 1144 -45.71 43.01 19.39
N GLY A 1145 -46.14 41.85 18.91
CA GLY A 1145 -47.17 41.01 19.55
C GLY A 1145 -46.76 39.54 19.59
N ASN A 1146 -46.91 38.90 20.75
CA ASN A 1146 -46.50 37.51 20.98
C ASN A 1146 -47.62 36.68 21.61
N VAL A 1147 -47.85 35.49 21.06
CA VAL A 1147 -48.59 34.38 21.68
C VAL A 1147 -47.66 33.18 21.77
N ALA A 1148 -47.40 32.69 22.97
CA ALA A 1148 -46.58 31.52 23.23
C ALA A 1148 -47.40 30.42 23.92
N VAL A 1149 -47.28 29.18 23.47
CA VAL A 1149 -48.02 28.03 24.02
C VAL A 1149 -47.11 26.83 24.25
N SER A 1150 -47.24 26.15 25.39
CA SER A 1150 -46.52 24.91 25.73
C SER A 1150 -47.45 23.83 26.26
N LEU A 1151 -47.14 22.57 25.96
CA LEU A 1151 -47.74 21.40 26.60
C LEU A 1151 -47.07 21.15 27.96
N LEU A 1152 -47.84 20.83 28.99
CA LEU A 1152 -47.30 20.53 30.32
C LEU A 1152 -47.16 19.02 30.57
N GLY A 1153 -45.98 18.59 31.02
CA GLY A 1153 -45.70 17.22 31.50
C GLY A 1153 -45.94 17.07 33.02
N ASN A 1154 -45.59 15.91 33.59
CA ASN A 1154 -45.81 15.60 35.01
C ASN A 1154 -44.50 15.17 35.70
N SER A 1155 -44.16 15.81 36.83
CA SER A 1155 -42.92 15.53 37.59
C SER A 1155 -43.06 14.46 38.67
N LEU A 1156 -44.28 14.17 39.14
CA LEU A 1156 -44.56 13.22 40.19
C LEU A 1156 -45.48 12.10 39.68
N GLN A 1157 -45.19 10.87 40.09
CA GLN A 1157 -46.10 9.75 39.90
C GLN A 1157 -47.36 10.02 40.73
N TRP A 1158 -48.54 9.68 40.21
CA TRP A 1158 -49.74 9.63 41.04
C TRP A 1158 -49.62 8.49 42.07
N THR A 1159 -49.65 8.85 43.36
CA THR A 1159 -49.25 7.97 44.47
C THR A 1159 -50.38 7.12 45.09
N THR A 1160 -51.51 6.92 44.43
CA THR A 1160 -52.51 5.95 44.90
C THR A 1160 -52.27 4.58 44.24
N GLY A 1161 -51.91 3.60 45.07
CA GLY A 1161 -51.52 2.24 44.65
C GLY A 1161 -52.56 1.54 43.76
N ALA A 1162 -52.07 0.70 42.85
CA ALA A 1162 -52.84 -0.13 41.92
C ALA A 1162 -53.91 0.65 41.13
N GLY A 1163 -53.46 1.45 40.14
CA GLY A 1163 -54.27 2.06 39.07
C GLY A 1163 -55.70 2.41 39.47
N MET A 1164 -55.95 3.67 39.84
CA MET A 1164 -57.29 4.10 40.29
C MET A 1164 -58.37 3.55 39.37
N GLN A 1165 -59.25 2.72 39.94
CA GLN A 1165 -60.54 2.37 39.38
C GLN A 1165 -61.42 3.62 39.41
N VAL A 1166 -61.14 4.57 38.53
CA VAL A 1166 -61.97 5.77 38.42
C VAL A 1166 -63.18 5.37 37.59
N ALA A 1167 -64.29 5.04 38.25
CA ALA A 1167 -65.57 4.97 37.59
C ALA A 1167 -65.84 6.33 36.89
N LYS A 1168 -66.54 6.33 35.75
CA LYS A 1168 -66.82 7.54 34.93
C LYS A 1168 -67.35 8.75 35.75
N ALA A 1169 -67.96 8.49 36.91
CA ALA A 1169 -68.46 9.50 37.85
C ALA A 1169 -67.37 10.24 38.66
N ASP A 1170 -66.22 9.64 38.94
CA ASP A 1170 -65.15 10.24 39.76
C ASP A 1170 -64.15 11.08 38.95
N ALA A 1171 -64.25 11.08 37.62
CA ALA A 1171 -63.51 12.01 36.77
C ALA A 1171 -63.85 13.49 37.09
N GLN A 1172 -65.04 13.76 37.65
CA GLN A 1172 -65.46 15.09 38.09
C GLN A 1172 -64.56 15.69 39.19
N LEU A 1173 -63.86 14.87 39.99
CA LEU A 1173 -63.03 15.34 41.11
C LEU A 1173 -61.68 15.96 40.67
N TYR A 1174 -61.19 15.65 39.47
CA TYR A 1174 -59.85 16.07 39.00
C TYR A 1174 -59.86 16.97 37.76
N THR A 1175 -61.01 17.18 37.12
CA THR A 1175 -61.13 18.04 35.93
C THR A 1175 -60.90 19.52 36.21
N TRP A 1176 -60.90 19.96 37.48
CA TRP A 1176 -60.79 21.37 37.86
C TRP A 1176 -59.69 21.70 38.89
N ASN A 1177 -58.92 20.71 39.37
CA ASN A 1177 -57.85 20.95 40.35
C ASN A 1177 -56.46 20.90 39.69
N THR A 1178 -55.78 22.06 39.62
CA THR A 1178 -54.44 22.23 39.03
C THR A 1178 -53.30 21.71 39.90
N ASP A 1179 -53.50 21.48 41.20
CA ASP A 1179 -52.44 21.11 42.16
C ASP A 1179 -52.10 19.61 42.15
N SER A 1180 -52.82 18.81 41.36
CA SER A 1180 -52.80 17.35 41.47
C SER A 1180 -51.80 16.62 40.56
N GLY A 1181 -50.95 17.33 39.81
CA GLY A 1181 -49.98 16.67 38.92
C GLY A 1181 -50.67 15.82 37.84
N ALA A 1182 -51.65 16.41 37.15
CA ALA A 1182 -52.62 15.77 36.25
C ALA A 1182 -52.64 16.39 34.83
N ASN A 1183 -51.46 16.76 34.29
CA ASN A 1183 -51.35 17.56 33.06
C ASN A 1183 -51.60 16.76 31.78
N ILE A 1184 -51.10 15.53 31.72
CA ILE A 1184 -51.42 14.53 30.69
C ILE A 1184 -52.09 13.36 31.39
N ILE A 1185 -53.23 12.90 30.86
CA ILE A 1185 -53.93 11.71 31.36
C ILE A 1185 -54.11 10.73 30.21
N TRP A 1186 -53.72 9.47 30.43
CA TRP A 1186 -53.74 8.42 29.42
C TRP A 1186 -54.02 7.03 30.03
N THR A 1187 -54.26 6.03 29.20
CA THR A 1187 -54.50 4.65 29.62
C THR A 1187 -53.91 3.66 28.63
N ASP A 1188 -53.43 2.52 29.11
CA ASP A 1188 -52.88 1.40 28.31
C ASP A 1188 -53.89 0.26 28.11
N TYR A 1189 -55.15 0.47 28.54
CA TYR A 1189 -56.25 -0.48 28.42
C TYR A 1189 -56.01 -1.88 29.05
N TRP A 1190 -55.02 -2.08 29.92
CA TRP A 1190 -54.71 -3.43 30.43
C TRP A 1190 -55.85 -4.04 31.29
N ARG A 1191 -56.74 -3.22 31.86
CA ARG A 1191 -57.95 -3.66 32.59
C ARG A 1191 -59.27 -3.61 31.80
N THR A 1192 -59.30 -3.17 30.54
CA THR A 1192 -60.57 -2.94 29.79
C THR A 1192 -60.93 -4.10 28.84
N TYR A 1193 -62.20 -4.54 28.83
CA TYR A 1193 -62.70 -5.68 28.04
C TYR A 1193 -62.95 -5.32 26.55
N ASN A 1194 -62.30 -6.02 25.62
CA ASN A 1194 -62.67 -6.23 24.21
C ASN A 1194 -63.02 -4.97 23.36
N ASN A 1195 -62.01 -4.25 22.84
CA ASN A 1195 -62.18 -3.21 21.81
C ASN A 1195 -62.44 -3.83 20.42
N SER A 1196 -63.69 -4.19 20.13
CA SER A 1196 -64.24 -4.17 18.76
C SER A 1196 -65.41 -3.19 18.62
N SER A 1197 -65.61 -2.31 19.61
CA SER A 1197 -66.70 -1.33 19.63
C SER A 1197 -66.13 0.08 19.64
N THR A 1198 -66.29 0.78 18.52
CA THR A 1198 -65.96 2.20 18.33
C THR A 1198 -66.82 3.16 19.19
N THR A 1199 -67.51 2.65 20.22
CA THR A 1199 -68.44 3.41 21.08
C THR A 1199 -68.31 3.13 22.59
N ALA A 1200 -67.34 2.33 23.04
CA ALA A 1200 -67.14 2.07 24.46
C ALA A 1200 -66.60 3.33 25.18
N SER A 1201 -67.47 4.01 25.92
CA SER A 1201 -67.22 5.34 26.51
C SER A 1201 -66.74 5.31 27.97
N ALA A 1202 -66.12 4.22 28.43
CA ALA A 1202 -65.61 4.10 29.80
C ALA A 1202 -64.36 3.19 29.86
N THR A 1203 -63.27 3.70 30.44
CA THR A 1203 -62.13 2.88 30.89
C THR A 1203 -62.07 2.96 32.41
N GLU A 1204 -61.74 1.83 33.05
CA GLU A 1204 -61.66 1.73 34.51
C GLU A 1204 -60.30 2.18 35.06
N GLN A 1205 -59.47 2.86 34.27
CA GLN A 1205 -58.08 3.09 34.66
C GLN A 1205 -57.41 4.24 33.90
N TRP A 1206 -56.68 5.07 34.65
CA TRP A 1206 -55.95 6.22 34.14
C TRP A 1206 -54.59 6.40 34.80
N TRP A 1207 -53.64 6.89 34.01
CA TRP A 1207 -52.27 7.25 34.40
C TRP A 1207 -52.01 8.71 34.09
N ASN A 1208 -51.14 9.35 34.87
CA ASN A 1208 -50.64 10.68 34.52
C ASN A 1208 -49.40 10.60 33.62
N GLY A 1209 -48.96 11.73 33.09
CA GLY A 1209 -47.79 11.82 32.22
C GLY A 1209 -46.43 11.64 32.89
N TRP A 1210 -46.35 11.02 34.06
CA TRP A 1210 -45.08 10.83 34.77
C TRP A 1210 -44.18 9.88 33.98
N ARG A 1211 -42.92 10.30 33.78
CA ARG A 1211 -41.89 9.54 33.03
C ARG A 1211 -42.20 9.22 31.58
N LEU A 1212 -43.23 9.81 31.00
CA LEU A 1212 -43.41 9.81 29.55
C LEU A 1212 -42.19 10.47 28.90
N ARG A 1213 -41.74 9.89 27.79
CA ARG A 1213 -40.57 10.36 27.05
C ARG A 1213 -40.95 10.85 25.67
N ASP A 1214 -40.15 11.79 25.17
CA ASP A 1214 -40.21 12.20 23.78
C ASP A 1214 -39.56 11.15 22.84
N THR A 1215 -39.66 11.37 21.53
CA THR A 1215 -39.02 10.50 20.52
C THR A 1215 -37.50 10.45 20.60
N ALA A 1216 -36.85 11.41 21.28
CA ALA A 1216 -35.42 11.40 21.54
C ALA A 1216 -35.06 10.66 22.84
N GLY A 1217 -36.06 10.10 23.55
CA GLY A 1217 -35.87 9.38 24.80
C GLY A 1217 -35.68 10.30 26.01
N SER A 1218 -35.88 11.61 25.88
CA SER A 1218 -35.83 12.53 27.03
C SER A 1218 -37.15 12.52 27.77
N LEU A 1219 -37.12 12.68 29.09
CA LEU A 1219 -38.36 12.85 29.88
C LEU A 1219 -39.10 14.09 29.38
N LEU A 1220 -40.42 13.97 29.18
CA LEU A 1220 -41.28 15.13 28.94
C LEU A 1220 -41.15 16.06 30.14
N GLN A 1221 -40.47 17.18 29.94
CA GLN A 1221 -40.24 18.18 30.99
C GLN A 1221 -41.57 18.69 31.54
N THR A 1222 -41.54 19.28 32.74
CA THR A 1222 -42.74 19.89 33.36
C THR A 1222 -43.42 20.91 32.45
N THR A 1223 -42.67 21.51 31.51
CA THR A 1223 -43.18 22.39 30.45
C THR A 1223 -42.38 22.14 29.17
N SER A 1224 -43.06 21.84 28.06
CA SER A 1224 -42.41 21.70 26.75
C SER A 1224 -41.85 23.03 26.24
N THR A 1225 -40.98 22.96 25.23
CA THR A 1225 -40.61 24.13 24.41
C THR A 1225 -41.85 24.85 23.89
N GLU A 1226 -41.86 26.19 23.94
CA GLU A 1226 -43.00 27.01 23.51
C GLU A 1226 -43.10 27.06 21.97
N SER A 1227 -44.33 26.98 21.47
CA SER A 1227 -44.71 27.39 20.11
C SER A 1227 -45.06 28.88 20.14
N THR A 1228 -44.48 29.69 19.25
CA THR A 1228 -44.65 31.15 19.28
C THR A 1228 -45.24 31.72 17.99
N TRP A 1229 -46.18 32.64 18.15
CA TRP A 1229 -46.65 33.56 17.11
C TRP A 1229 -46.12 34.95 17.42
N ILE A 1230 -45.16 35.43 16.64
CA ILE A 1230 -44.48 36.71 16.89
C ILE A 1230 -44.69 37.63 15.69
N ARG A 1231 -44.92 38.91 15.95
CA ARG A 1231 -44.84 39.97 14.94
C ARG A 1231 -43.53 40.74 15.03
#